data_AF-A0A974TLL7-F1
#
_entry.id   AF-A0A974TLL7-F1
#
_cell.length_a   1.000
_cell.length_b   1.000
_cell.length_c   1.000
_cell.angle_alpha   90.00
_cell.angle_beta   90.00
_cell.angle_gamma   90.00
#
_symmetry.space_group_name_H-M   'P 1'
#
loop_
_entity.id
_entity.type
_entity.pdbx_description
1 polymer ?
#
loop_
_entity_poly.entity_id
_entity_poly.type
_entity_poly.pdbx_seq_one_letter_code
_entity_poly.pdbx_strand_id
1 'polypeptide(L)'
;MLTHTMAKFRRMPRRVCRTVWETMPASVAQTPIMNKTGRFIYRRFTRDTVKVQTHFTHFMRNPPLLDALTQLTGRMETGEPLRIASIGCSTGAELYSVLYTLRKAYPGKEIFGYGSDLSEEVVKVAQLGRYQPGRAAGEGGMFHAGRPEVEASEVAEFSGLMEPGRDGVCEVHDWLKAGTSWFVADAIKDDIVAMIGPQDVVLANNFMGPMDDRSADQCLRNVMGLVRPGGILVIDGVDLDVKTRTIRGSRFTRCLSIRTRFGLQTSQSRAGRGCGGPLSQLTGASQTGGCVTPSFFSVHIDNRAAASIKPPLPTEVNDMLRHGVWLLGAKIGSQAIQFLLFFMAARFLEASEFGLYAVLSAVMTLLTIIAEAGWAEHLLRTGYSRSLFQIVTSLSVGSAGLCSVISLALAGFVAALAGPAAGTLLAVYSLVILPTTVATSFEAALISQGHLKAQATVRLVSEFAGLAIAAGGMATELGVVSLPLGRFMSQIVAIGLYFYHLRERPSLRPTVRDARELADFSFNIVVNRLIIFAGSFCSTFAVAGFQSVTDAAYYRAAERIVAAFSEALGEPTRALSWIMFRRGYAEGKGTLREFVATAWVALYAVSFPIFFVLLLFSGEIVDKLLGERWHASALIVSILAVKQLLLLPGYFNEPLLSVTGTIAKRLKITIRNVALLVGATFAFAPLGPVMLAIAQCGVAAYGLWSTVGLQHDSGGLEAKSTARALLHRVVPAVFCMAAAFIWRSEALPQSLQPSLNPVLDIAFVVLVYSVALALAHAVYRLRQNKPNVTASRRPDQQIGRVS
;
A
#
# COMPACT_ATOMS: atom_id res chain seq x y z
N MET A 1 29.66 -5.36 11.66
CA MET A 1 29.13 -4.47 10.60
C MET A 1 27.68 -4.80 10.20
N LEU A 2 27.28 -6.07 10.05
CA LEU A 2 25.92 -6.51 9.67
C LEU A 2 24.78 -6.09 10.63
N THR A 3 25.04 -6.05 11.94
CA THR A 3 24.07 -5.61 12.96
C THR A 3 23.72 -4.13 12.87
N HIS A 4 24.65 -3.30 12.41
CA HIS A 4 24.44 -1.85 12.25
C HIS A 4 23.63 -1.51 10.99
N THR A 5 23.70 -2.38 9.96
CA THR A 5 22.92 -2.30 8.71
C THR A 5 21.47 -2.71 8.93
N MET A 6 21.22 -3.77 9.72
CA MET A 6 19.86 -4.22 10.08
C MET A 6 19.11 -3.22 10.96
N ALA A 7 19.80 -2.52 11.87
CA ALA A 7 19.20 -1.46 12.68
C ALA A 7 18.79 -0.22 11.86
N LYS A 8 19.51 0.10 10.78
CA LYS A 8 19.14 1.17 9.84
C LYS A 8 17.93 0.79 8.98
N PHE A 9 17.82 -0.47 8.55
CA PHE A 9 16.69 -0.96 7.76
C PHE A 9 15.37 -0.92 8.56
N ARG A 10 15.37 -1.29 9.84
CA ARG A 10 14.20 -1.15 10.74
C ARG A 10 13.73 0.30 10.96
N ARG A 11 14.62 1.30 10.80
CA ARG A 11 14.29 2.74 10.95
C ARG A 11 13.82 3.38 9.64
N MET A 12 14.04 2.72 8.50
CA MET A 12 13.76 3.26 7.16
C MET A 12 12.26 3.43 6.87
N PRO A 13 11.36 2.47 7.23
CA PRO A 13 9.91 2.66 7.09
C PRO A 13 9.40 3.84 7.90
N ARG A 14 9.91 4.06 9.12
CA ARG A 14 9.54 5.22 9.95
C ARG A 14 9.96 6.54 9.33
N ARG A 15 11.17 6.62 8.78
CA ARG A 15 11.64 7.85 8.10
C ARG A 15 10.87 8.10 6.81
N VAL A 16 10.65 7.09 5.98
CA VAL A 16 9.87 7.23 4.74
C VAL A 16 8.41 7.57 5.04
N CYS A 17 7.76 6.89 6.00
CA CYS A 17 6.40 7.23 6.42
C CYS A 17 6.32 8.64 6.99
N ARG A 18 7.34 9.08 7.75
CA ARG A 18 7.43 10.45 8.27
C ARG A 18 7.58 11.46 7.13
N THR A 19 8.49 11.23 6.18
CA THR A 19 8.68 12.10 5.03
C THR A 19 7.43 12.15 4.15
N VAL A 20 6.76 11.02 3.93
CA VAL A 20 5.49 10.95 3.18
C VAL A 20 4.38 11.70 3.93
N TRP A 21 4.32 11.59 5.26
CA TRP A 21 3.36 12.32 6.08
C TRP A 21 3.62 13.83 6.09
N GLU A 22 4.89 14.24 6.20
CA GLU A 22 5.34 15.63 6.21
C GLU A 22 5.21 16.31 4.84
N THR A 23 5.31 15.55 3.74
CA THR A 23 5.12 16.04 2.36
C THR A 23 3.67 15.91 1.88
N MET A 24 2.78 15.32 2.69
CA MET A 24 1.39 15.10 2.30
C MET A 24 0.63 16.43 2.21
N PRO A 25 -0.04 16.73 1.08
CA PRO A 25 -0.85 17.93 0.96
C PRO A 25 -1.93 17.98 2.05
N ALA A 26 -2.16 19.15 2.64
CA ALA A 26 -3.15 19.33 3.70
C ALA A 26 -4.57 18.86 3.29
N SER A 27 -4.90 18.91 2.00
CA SER A 27 -6.15 18.39 1.44
C SER A 27 -6.32 16.88 1.59
N VAL A 28 -5.22 16.12 1.56
CA VAL A 28 -5.20 14.65 1.71
C VAL A 28 -5.12 14.27 3.20
N ALA A 29 -4.27 14.96 3.95
CA ALA A 29 -4.08 14.73 5.39
C ALA A 29 -5.36 14.97 6.21
N GLN A 30 -6.20 15.91 5.78
CA GLN A 30 -7.44 16.27 6.49
C GLN A 30 -8.66 15.43 6.10
N THR A 31 -8.51 14.44 5.20
CA THR A 31 -9.63 13.58 4.84
C THR A 31 -10.14 12.77 6.03
N PRO A 32 -11.45 12.43 6.09
CA PRO A 32 -11.99 11.60 7.17
C PRO A 32 -11.30 10.24 7.31
N ILE A 33 -10.85 9.68 6.18
CA ILE A 33 -10.11 8.42 6.11
C ILE A 33 -8.75 8.58 6.77
N MET A 34 -7.97 9.59 6.36
CA MET A 34 -6.64 9.81 6.92
C MET A 34 -6.69 10.14 8.42
N ASN A 35 -7.70 10.90 8.86
CA ASN A 35 -7.96 11.16 10.27
C ASN A 35 -8.31 9.88 11.06
N LYS A 36 -9.05 8.93 10.47
CA LYS A 36 -9.32 7.61 11.10
C LYS A 36 -8.05 6.76 11.16
N THR A 37 -7.26 6.73 10.10
CA THR A 37 -5.98 6.02 10.03
C THR A 37 -4.98 6.57 11.05
N GLY A 38 -4.82 7.89 11.13
CA GLY A 38 -3.96 8.52 12.13
C GLY A 38 -4.37 8.19 13.56
N ARG A 39 -5.68 8.24 13.88
CA ARG A 39 -6.21 7.82 15.20
C ARG A 39 -5.94 6.35 15.51
N PHE A 40 -6.09 5.48 14.51
CA PHE A 40 -5.80 4.05 14.66
C PHE A 40 -4.32 3.82 14.96
N ILE A 41 -3.43 4.45 14.18
CA ILE A 41 -1.98 4.34 14.37
C ILE A 41 -1.59 4.84 15.76
N TYR A 42 -2.08 6.02 16.14
CA TYR A 42 -1.82 6.61 17.44
C TYR A 42 -2.21 5.67 18.58
N ARG A 43 -3.47 5.20 18.61
CA ARG A 43 -3.99 4.33 19.67
C ARG A 43 -3.26 3.00 19.77
N ARG A 44 -2.87 2.41 18.63
CA ARG A 44 -2.34 1.04 18.61
C ARG A 44 -0.83 0.96 18.79
N PHE A 45 -0.10 1.99 18.37
CA PHE A 45 1.36 1.94 18.24
C PHE A 45 2.11 3.09 18.90
N THR A 46 1.45 4.19 19.27
CA THR A 46 2.12 5.39 19.80
C THR A 46 1.69 5.74 21.22
N ARG A 47 0.43 5.48 21.58
CA ARG A 47 -0.13 5.85 22.88
C ARG A 47 0.59 5.19 24.05
N ASP A 48 0.87 3.89 23.94
CA ASP A 48 1.44 3.09 25.03
C ASP A 48 2.96 2.89 24.92
N THR A 49 3.64 3.65 24.04
CA THR A 49 5.11 3.61 24.00
C THR A 49 5.69 4.33 25.21
N VAL A 50 6.74 3.76 25.82
CA VAL A 50 7.45 4.35 26.95
C VAL A 50 7.82 5.80 26.63
N LYS A 51 7.23 6.74 27.37
CA LYS A 51 7.46 8.17 27.21
C LYS A 51 8.64 8.54 28.12
N VAL A 52 9.73 9.02 27.52
CA VAL A 52 10.91 9.47 28.25
C VAL A 52 10.87 11.00 28.31
N GLN A 53 10.97 11.56 29.51
CA GLN A 53 11.10 13.01 29.68
C GLN A 53 12.49 13.45 29.22
N THR A 54 12.53 14.37 28.26
CA THR A 54 13.77 15.00 27.80
C THR A 54 13.70 16.50 28.10
N HIS A 55 14.64 17.02 28.87
CA HIS A 55 14.73 18.46 29.17
C HIS A 55 15.29 19.22 27.95
N PHE A 56 14.41 19.60 27.02
CA PHE A 56 14.78 20.45 25.89
C PHE A 56 14.23 21.86 26.11
N THR A 57 15.04 22.73 26.68
CA THR A 57 14.73 24.14 26.95
C THR A 57 15.77 24.98 26.21
N HIS A 58 15.35 25.92 25.35
CA HIS A 58 16.22 26.71 24.47
C HIS A 58 15.60 28.10 24.24
N PHE A 59 16.43 29.14 24.16
CA PHE A 59 15.96 30.51 23.90
C PHE A 59 15.44 30.65 22.48
N MET A 60 14.36 31.41 22.29
CA MET A 60 13.74 31.65 20.98
C MET A 60 13.34 30.37 20.23
N ARG A 61 13.05 29.27 20.96
CA ARG A 61 12.76 27.94 20.41
C ARG A 61 11.63 27.89 19.37
N ASN A 62 10.66 28.80 19.45
CA ASN A 62 9.51 28.81 18.54
C ASN A 62 9.15 30.24 18.10
N PRO A 63 9.89 30.85 17.15
CA PRO A 63 9.63 32.22 16.69
C PRO A 63 8.20 32.44 16.18
N PRO A 64 7.57 31.51 15.42
CA PRO A 64 6.18 31.66 15.01
C PRO A 64 5.17 31.76 16.17
N LEU A 65 5.43 31.06 17.28
CA LEU A 65 4.59 31.19 18.49
C LEU A 65 4.74 32.58 19.11
N LEU A 66 5.98 33.09 19.20
CA LEU A 66 6.27 34.41 19.76
C LEU A 66 5.61 35.53 18.93
N ASP A 67 5.66 35.42 17.60
CA ASP A 67 4.98 36.35 16.69
C ASP A 67 3.46 36.31 16.86
N ALA A 68 2.89 35.11 16.98
CA ALA A 68 1.46 34.93 17.19
C ALA A 68 1.00 35.50 18.54
N LEU A 69 1.77 35.27 19.61
CA LEU A 69 1.52 35.85 20.93
C LEU A 69 1.52 37.36 20.87
N THR A 70 2.51 37.96 20.20
CA THR A 70 2.57 39.41 19.99
C THR A 70 1.27 39.91 19.35
N GLN A 71 0.88 39.35 18.21
CA GLN A 71 -0.35 39.77 17.51
C GLN A 71 -1.63 39.59 18.33
N LEU A 72 -1.72 38.53 19.13
CA LEU A 72 -2.90 38.26 19.95
C LEU A 72 -2.97 39.19 21.17
N THR A 73 -1.84 39.42 21.85
CA THR A 73 -1.77 40.33 23.00
C THR A 73 -1.96 41.80 22.61
N GLY A 74 -1.62 42.17 21.37
CA GLY A 74 -1.88 43.51 20.83
C GLY A 74 -3.37 43.84 20.65
N ARG A 75 -4.26 42.85 20.76
CA ARG A 75 -5.73 43.03 20.70
C ARG A 75 -6.37 43.15 22.08
N MET A 76 -5.60 42.97 23.16
CA MET A 76 -6.08 43.13 24.53
C MET A 76 -6.13 44.62 24.90
N GLU A 77 -7.04 44.99 25.80
CA GLU A 77 -7.33 46.40 26.14
C GLU A 77 -6.07 47.22 26.47
N THR A 78 -6.04 48.44 25.94
CA THR A 78 -4.93 49.37 26.05
C THR A 78 -4.99 50.07 27.41
N GLY A 79 -4.16 49.63 28.37
CA GLY A 79 -4.00 50.31 29.66
C GLY A 79 -3.72 49.38 30.85
N GLU A 80 -4.10 48.10 30.77
CA GLU A 80 -3.84 47.14 31.85
C GLU A 80 -2.46 46.46 31.73
N PRO A 81 -1.80 46.17 32.87
CA PRO A 81 -0.54 45.41 32.88
C PRO A 81 -0.78 43.97 32.41
N LEU A 82 0.08 43.48 31.52
CA LEU A 82 -0.02 42.13 30.96
C LEU A 82 0.69 41.13 31.88
N ARG A 83 -0.03 40.09 32.33
CA ARG A 83 0.50 39.03 33.20
C ARG A 83 0.64 37.72 32.45
N ILE A 84 1.85 37.15 32.46
CA ILE A 84 2.20 35.97 31.67
C ILE A 84 2.78 34.91 32.58
N ALA A 85 2.19 33.71 32.59
CA ALA A 85 2.76 32.57 33.28
C ALA A 85 3.33 31.52 32.32
N SER A 86 4.46 30.93 32.68
CA SER A 86 5.01 29.71 32.07
C SER A 86 5.05 28.61 33.14
N ILE A 87 4.28 27.55 32.93
CA ILE A 87 4.11 26.41 33.84
C ILE A 87 4.90 25.22 33.29
N GLY A 88 5.69 24.59 34.15
CA GLY A 88 6.75 23.68 33.71
C GLY A 88 7.85 24.46 32.99
N CYS A 89 8.23 25.62 33.52
CA CYS A 89 9.11 26.58 32.84
C CYS A 89 10.55 26.08 32.69
N SER A 90 10.93 24.97 33.34
CA SER A 90 12.30 24.47 33.39
C SER A 90 13.25 25.60 33.82
N THR A 91 14.32 25.84 33.07
CA THR A 91 15.29 26.90 33.31
C THR A 91 14.83 28.30 32.89
N GLY A 92 13.57 28.49 32.46
CA GLY A 92 12.98 29.81 32.24
C GLY A 92 13.18 30.42 30.85
N ALA A 93 13.91 29.75 29.95
CA ALA A 93 14.21 30.27 28.61
C ALA A 93 12.97 30.62 27.78
N GLU A 94 11.87 29.85 27.90
CA GLU A 94 10.61 30.14 27.21
C GLU A 94 9.99 31.47 27.71
N LEU A 95 9.94 31.65 29.03
CA LEU A 95 9.39 32.88 29.62
C LEU A 95 10.22 34.10 29.23
N TYR A 96 11.55 34.02 29.31
CA TYR A 96 12.42 35.12 28.90
C TYR A 96 12.30 35.45 27.41
N SER A 97 12.14 34.45 26.54
CA SER A 97 11.92 34.67 25.11
C SER A 97 10.62 35.42 24.84
N VAL A 98 9.55 35.06 25.57
CA VAL A 98 8.25 35.74 25.47
C VAL A 98 8.33 37.17 26.00
N LEU A 99 8.95 37.37 27.17
CA LEU A 99 9.13 38.71 27.75
C LEU A 99 9.92 39.62 26.82
N TYR A 100 11.01 39.12 26.23
CA TYR A 100 11.81 39.88 25.28
C TYR A 100 11.02 40.30 24.05
N THR A 101 10.31 39.37 23.41
CA THR A 101 9.51 39.69 22.22
C THR A 101 8.42 40.71 22.53
N LEU A 102 7.69 40.52 23.64
CA LEU A 102 6.56 41.39 23.98
C LEU A 102 6.99 42.77 24.48
N ARG A 103 8.02 42.86 25.32
CA ARG A 103 8.54 44.16 25.79
C ARG A 103 9.17 44.96 24.65
N LYS A 104 9.79 44.31 23.66
CA LYS A 104 10.23 44.99 22.43
C LYS A 104 9.07 45.45 21.57
N ALA A 105 8.02 44.64 21.45
CA ALA A 105 6.83 45.01 20.67
C ALA A 105 6.02 46.13 21.34
N TYR A 106 6.06 46.22 22.67
CA TYR A 106 5.27 47.17 23.48
C TYR A 106 6.13 47.92 24.51
N PRO A 107 7.03 48.83 24.12
CA PRO A 107 7.99 49.48 25.03
C PRO A 107 7.38 50.30 26.18
N GLY A 108 6.09 50.66 26.10
CA GLY A 108 5.37 51.41 27.13
C GLY A 108 4.32 50.61 27.90
N LYS A 109 4.23 49.29 27.70
CA LYS A 109 3.25 48.43 28.41
C LYS A 109 3.94 47.70 29.55
N GLU A 110 3.36 47.76 30.74
CA GLU A 110 3.82 46.95 31.87
C GLU A 110 3.56 45.47 31.61
N ILE A 111 4.59 44.63 31.70
CA ILE A 111 4.51 43.19 31.44
C ILE A 111 5.19 42.45 32.59
N PHE A 112 4.43 41.63 33.30
CA PHE A 112 4.87 40.80 34.43
C PHE A 112 4.97 39.32 34.02
N GLY A 113 6.07 38.67 34.41
CA GLY A 113 6.35 37.26 34.09
C GLY A 113 6.31 36.38 35.34
N TYR A 114 5.64 35.24 35.25
CA TYR A 114 5.50 34.28 36.33
C TYR A 114 6.00 32.90 35.86
N GLY A 115 7.10 32.41 36.39
CA GLY A 115 7.63 31.09 36.06
C GLY A 115 7.34 30.10 37.19
N SER A 116 6.92 28.88 36.84
CA SER A 116 6.77 27.82 37.83
C SER A 116 7.23 26.46 37.32
N ASP A 117 7.96 25.73 38.15
CA ASP A 117 8.39 24.36 37.91
C ASP A 117 8.36 23.54 39.21
N LEU A 118 8.36 22.21 39.08
CA LEU A 118 8.42 21.28 40.21
C LEU A 118 9.82 21.25 40.84
N SER A 119 10.87 21.45 40.04
CA SER A 119 12.25 21.39 40.52
C SER A 119 12.74 22.75 41.04
N GLU A 120 13.12 22.79 42.31
CA GLU A 120 13.72 23.98 42.92
C GLU A 120 15.04 24.38 42.24
N GLU A 121 15.82 23.41 41.76
CA GLU A 121 17.11 23.65 41.10
C GLU A 121 16.95 24.44 39.79
N VAL A 122 15.99 24.04 38.94
CA VAL A 122 15.78 24.72 37.65
C VAL A 122 15.11 26.10 37.83
N VAL A 123 14.27 26.25 38.87
CA VAL A 123 13.69 27.54 39.25
C VAL A 123 14.79 28.51 39.70
N LYS A 124 15.78 28.04 40.48
CA LYS A 124 16.95 28.86 40.86
C LYS A 124 17.77 29.30 39.64
N VAL A 125 17.99 28.41 38.68
CA VAL A 125 18.67 28.76 37.42
C VAL A 125 17.90 29.85 36.67
N ALA A 126 16.58 29.69 36.54
CA ALA A 126 15.72 30.65 35.88
C ALA A 126 15.73 32.02 36.57
N GLN A 127 15.70 32.03 37.90
CA GLN A 127 15.76 33.24 38.71
C GLN A 127 17.10 33.97 38.60
N LEU A 128 18.22 33.23 38.59
CA LEU A 128 19.56 33.80 38.40
C LEU A 128 19.76 34.32 36.97
N GLY A 129 19.16 33.67 35.98
CA GLY A 129 19.25 34.07 34.57
C GLY A 129 20.65 33.89 33.98
N ARG A 130 21.47 32.98 34.53
CA ARG A 130 22.85 32.72 34.11
C ARG A 130 22.97 31.37 33.42
N TYR A 131 23.47 31.35 32.19
CA TYR A 131 23.53 30.16 31.32
C TYR A 131 24.93 30.00 30.72
N GLN A 132 25.45 28.78 30.75
CA GLN A 132 26.74 28.47 30.14
C GLN A 132 26.53 28.06 28.68
N PRO A 133 27.08 28.78 27.67
CA PRO A 133 26.93 28.38 26.29
C PRO A 133 27.49 26.98 26.01
N GLY A 134 26.75 26.18 25.24
CA GLY A 134 27.14 24.81 24.89
C GLY A 134 26.97 23.78 26.02
N ARG A 135 26.50 24.19 27.20
CA ARG A 135 26.25 23.31 28.35
C ARG A 135 24.83 23.49 28.88
N ALA A 136 24.08 22.40 29.05
CA ALA A 136 22.73 22.47 29.61
C ALA A 136 22.77 22.83 31.09
N ALA A 137 22.00 23.84 31.50
CA ALA A 137 22.01 24.31 32.89
C ALA A 137 21.40 23.29 33.88
N GLY A 138 20.70 22.26 33.38
CA GLY A 138 20.22 21.12 34.16
C GLY A 138 21.20 19.92 34.25
N GLU A 139 22.43 20.04 33.76
CA GLU A 139 23.42 18.95 33.81
C GLU A 139 23.86 18.66 35.27
N GLY A 140 23.58 17.45 35.76
CA GLY A 140 23.89 17.01 37.13
C GLY A 140 22.68 16.86 38.06
N GLY A 141 21.47 17.21 37.60
CA GLY A 141 20.21 17.01 38.34
C GLY A 141 19.63 15.59 38.24
N MET A 142 18.43 15.40 38.78
CA MET A 142 17.76 14.09 38.92
C MET A 142 17.38 13.39 37.59
N PHE A 143 17.48 14.07 36.44
CA PHE A 143 17.03 13.59 35.11
C PHE A 143 18.11 13.76 34.03
N HIS A 144 18.01 13.03 32.91
CA HIS A 144 18.98 13.07 31.81
C HIS A 144 19.14 14.48 31.20
N ALA A 145 20.39 14.94 31.09
CA ALA A 145 20.76 16.22 30.49
C ALA A 145 20.33 16.28 29.00
N GLY A 146 19.63 17.37 28.63
CA GLY A 146 19.25 17.66 27.25
C GLY A 146 20.26 18.56 26.52
N ARG A 147 19.81 19.24 25.46
CA ARG A 147 20.63 20.23 24.74
C ARG A 147 20.79 21.52 25.56
N PRO A 148 21.86 22.30 25.33
CA PRO A 148 22.06 23.57 26.01
C PRO A 148 20.97 24.59 25.68
N GLU A 149 20.69 25.50 26.63
CA GLU A 149 19.74 26.59 26.45
C GLU A 149 20.17 27.61 25.40
N VAL A 150 21.48 27.74 25.22
CA VAL A 150 22.15 28.59 24.22
C VAL A 150 23.43 27.91 23.74
N GLU A 151 23.64 27.82 22.44
CA GLU A 151 24.89 27.36 21.85
C GLU A 151 25.91 28.51 21.75
N ALA A 152 27.21 28.18 21.78
CA ALA A 152 28.26 29.20 21.69
C ALA A 152 28.17 30.06 20.41
N SER A 153 27.68 29.50 19.31
CA SER A 153 27.46 30.21 18.05
C SER A 153 26.29 31.20 18.08
N GLU A 154 25.34 31.03 19.00
CA GLU A 154 24.08 31.81 19.05
C GLU A 154 24.19 33.04 19.96
N VAL A 155 25.24 33.12 20.79
CA VAL A 155 25.42 34.20 21.77
C VAL A 155 25.38 35.60 21.12
N ALA A 156 25.97 35.75 19.94
CA ALA A 156 25.96 37.02 19.21
C ALA A 156 24.54 37.42 18.75
N GLU A 157 23.73 36.46 18.31
CA GLU A 157 22.36 36.67 17.85
C GLU A 157 21.42 36.99 19.02
N PHE A 158 21.73 36.52 20.23
CA PHE A 158 20.98 36.76 21.45
C PHE A 158 21.50 37.93 22.30
N SER A 159 22.33 38.81 21.73
CA SER A 159 22.84 40.02 22.41
C SER A 159 21.76 40.95 23.00
N GLY A 160 20.54 40.92 22.44
CA GLY A 160 19.39 41.64 23.00
C GLY A 160 18.71 40.95 24.19
N LEU A 161 18.93 39.65 24.38
CA LEU A 161 18.36 38.81 25.44
C LEU A 161 19.33 38.63 26.61
N MET A 162 20.61 38.48 26.31
CA MET A 162 21.66 38.18 27.29
C MET A 162 22.97 38.86 26.92
N GLU A 163 23.82 39.06 27.93
CA GLU A 163 25.17 39.57 27.79
C GLU A 163 26.22 38.54 28.26
N PRO A 164 27.35 38.39 27.55
CA PRO A 164 28.41 37.49 27.98
C PRO A 164 29.16 38.09 29.19
N GLY A 165 29.21 37.33 30.29
CA GLY A 165 30.03 37.63 31.46
C GLY A 165 31.52 37.37 31.22
N ARG A 166 32.38 37.94 32.09
CA ARG A 166 33.84 37.80 32.00
C ARG A 166 34.34 36.36 32.22
N ASP A 167 33.51 35.52 32.83
CA ASP A 167 33.74 34.10 33.10
C ASP A 167 33.22 33.17 31.99
N GLY A 168 32.69 33.72 30.90
CA GLY A 168 32.12 32.96 29.78
C GLY A 168 30.70 32.46 30.01
N VAL A 169 30.07 32.83 31.14
CA VAL A 169 28.65 32.58 31.42
C VAL A 169 27.83 33.73 30.86
N CYS A 170 26.77 33.47 30.10
CA CYS A 170 25.86 34.50 29.62
C CYS A 170 24.79 34.80 30.67
N GLU A 171 24.53 36.07 30.92
CA GLU A 171 23.51 36.53 31.85
C GLU A 171 22.37 37.24 31.10
N VAL A 172 21.13 36.88 31.41
CA VAL A 172 19.94 37.54 30.86
C VAL A 172 19.89 38.97 31.37
N HIS A 173 19.63 39.92 30.47
CA HIS A 173 19.61 41.35 30.80
C HIS A 173 18.67 41.68 31.97
N ASP A 174 19.08 42.60 32.85
CA ASP A 174 18.31 43.01 34.03
C ASP A 174 16.90 43.52 33.69
N TRP A 175 16.76 44.23 32.57
CA TRP A 175 15.47 44.73 32.11
C TRP A 175 14.49 43.61 31.72
N LEU A 176 14.96 42.38 31.47
CA LEU A 176 14.13 41.19 31.27
C LEU A 176 13.81 40.49 32.60
N LYS A 177 14.76 40.46 33.54
CA LYS A 177 14.55 39.92 34.90
C LYS A 177 13.58 40.78 35.71
N ALA A 178 13.53 42.09 35.46
CA ALA A 178 12.61 43.02 36.12
C ALA A 178 11.15 42.55 35.97
N GLY A 179 10.37 42.59 37.05
CA GLY A 179 8.95 42.19 37.04
C GLY A 179 8.71 40.69 36.81
N THR A 180 9.70 39.83 37.06
CA THR A 180 9.53 38.37 37.07
C THR A 180 9.36 37.83 38.49
N SER A 181 8.58 36.75 38.63
CA SER A 181 8.39 36.02 39.87
C SER A 181 8.46 34.52 39.61
N TRP A 182 9.16 33.78 40.46
CA TRP A 182 9.48 32.37 40.24
C TRP A 182 8.97 31.52 41.41
N PHE A 183 8.28 30.42 41.11
CA PHE A 183 7.58 29.60 42.10
C PHE A 183 7.94 28.11 41.94
N VAL A 184 8.31 27.47 43.04
CA VAL A 184 8.38 26.00 43.09
C VAL A 184 6.98 25.48 43.39
N ALA A 185 6.32 24.88 42.40
CA ALA A 185 4.96 24.38 42.55
C ALA A 185 4.72 23.10 41.76
N ASP A 186 3.88 22.23 42.31
CA ASP A 186 3.38 21.05 41.62
C ASP A 186 2.11 21.43 40.85
N ALA A 187 2.20 21.47 39.52
CA ALA A 187 1.09 21.86 38.67
C ALA A 187 -0.10 20.86 38.68
N ILE A 188 0.03 19.70 39.32
CA ILE A 188 -1.07 18.74 39.54
C ILE A 188 -1.91 19.15 40.76
N LYS A 189 -1.36 19.90 41.71
CA LYS A 189 -2.06 20.36 42.91
C LYS A 189 -2.88 21.61 42.61
N ASP A 190 -4.01 21.75 43.31
CA ASP A 190 -5.00 22.80 43.06
C ASP A 190 -4.61 24.16 43.67
N ASP A 191 -3.56 24.19 44.50
CA ASP A 191 -3.01 25.39 45.14
C ASP A 191 -2.24 26.29 44.17
N ILE A 192 -1.83 25.79 43.00
CA ILE A 192 -1.11 26.59 41.98
C ILE A 192 -1.91 27.82 41.53
N VAL A 193 -3.24 27.73 41.50
CA VAL A 193 -4.13 28.85 41.15
C VAL A 193 -4.08 29.96 42.21
N ALA A 194 -4.00 29.57 43.48
CA ALA A 194 -3.87 30.52 44.59
C ALA A 194 -2.46 31.11 44.66
N MET A 195 -1.42 30.34 44.32
CA MET A 195 -0.01 30.78 44.36
C MET A 195 0.34 31.78 43.25
N ILE A 196 0.00 31.47 42.00
CA ILE A 196 0.38 32.28 40.84
C ILE A 196 -0.67 33.36 40.54
N GLY A 197 -1.94 33.09 40.87
CA GLY A 197 -3.06 33.97 40.59
C GLY A 197 -3.44 34.04 39.11
N PRO A 198 -4.56 34.70 38.76
CA PRO A 198 -5.08 34.72 37.39
C PRO A 198 -4.19 35.53 36.42
N GLN A 199 -3.96 34.98 35.23
CA GLN A 199 -3.03 35.44 34.20
C GLN A 199 -3.73 35.74 32.87
N ASP A 200 -3.15 36.63 32.08
CA ASP A 200 -3.64 37.00 30.74
C ASP A 200 -3.13 36.02 29.68
N VAL A 201 -1.93 35.49 29.87
CA VAL A 201 -1.34 34.45 29.01
C VAL A 201 -0.77 33.35 29.89
N VAL A 202 -1.11 32.09 29.60
CA VAL A 202 -0.54 30.91 30.27
C VAL A 202 0.07 29.99 29.23
N LEU A 203 1.36 29.67 29.43
CA LEU A 203 2.15 28.75 28.62
C LEU A 203 2.33 27.44 29.41
N ALA A 204 2.01 26.32 28.78
CA ALA A 204 2.17 24.98 29.34
C ALA A 204 2.62 24.02 28.24
N ASN A 205 3.89 24.18 27.83
CA ASN A 205 4.43 23.48 26.67
C ASN A 205 5.36 22.33 27.08
N ASN A 206 5.11 21.15 26.52
CA ASN A 206 6.03 20.01 26.48
C ASN A 206 6.43 19.37 27.82
N PHE A 207 5.73 19.64 28.92
CA PHE A 207 6.02 19.01 30.22
C PHE A 207 4.99 17.94 30.66
N MET A 208 3.74 18.01 30.20
CA MET A 208 2.71 17.02 30.58
C MET A 208 2.82 15.69 29.80
N GLY A 209 3.66 15.63 28.75
CA GLY A 209 3.75 14.49 27.84
C GLY A 209 4.07 13.16 28.53
N PRO A 210 5.04 13.12 29.47
CA PRO A 210 5.38 11.92 30.24
C PRO A 210 4.36 11.51 31.30
N MET A 211 3.40 12.38 31.65
CA MET A 211 2.41 12.09 32.69
C MET A 211 1.42 11.01 32.24
N ASP A 212 0.87 10.27 33.21
CA ASP A 212 -0.29 9.43 32.97
C ASP A 212 -1.53 10.28 32.70
N ASP A 213 -2.55 9.68 32.06
CA ASP A 213 -3.76 10.37 31.64
C ASP A 213 -4.49 11.13 32.76
N ARG A 214 -4.48 10.60 34.00
CA ARG A 214 -5.19 11.22 35.12
C ARG A 214 -4.45 12.44 35.63
N SER A 215 -3.13 12.32 35.81
CA SER A 215 -2.27 13.42 36.23
C SER A 215 -2.24 14.54 35.19
N ALA A 216 -2.15 14.19 33.90
CA ALA A 216 -2.19 15.17 32.80
C ALA A 216 -3.54 15.91 32.72
N ASP A 217 -4.68 15.21 32.91
CA ASP A 217 -6.00 15.85 32.92
C ASP A 217 -6.16 16.82 34.08
N GLN A 218 -5.74 16.42 35.29
CA GLN A 218 -5.79 17.29 36.47
C GLN A 218 -4.89 18.51 36.30
N CYS A 219 -3.64 18.30 35.88
CA CYS A 219 -2.69 19.38 35.62
C CYS A 219 -3.23 20.37 34.58
N LEU A 220 -3.79 19.87 33.48
CA LEU A 220 -4.37 20.70 32.44
C LEU A 220 -5.56 21.54 32.96
N ARG A 221 -6.42 20.99 33.83
CA ARG A 221 -7.52 21.74 34.45
C ARG A 221 -7.01 22.86 35.36
N ASN A 222 -5.96 22.60 36.14
CA ASN A 222 -5.39 23.60 37.04
C ASN A 222 -4.73 24.73 36.25
N VAL A 223 -3.97 24.40 35.20
CA VAL A 223 -3.39 25.37 34.26
C VAL A 223 -4.49 26.20 33.58
N MET A 224 -5.59 25.57 33.17
CA MET A 224 -6.74 26.27 32.59
C MET A 224 -7.39 27.24 33.60
N GLY A 225 -7.39 26.90 34.88
CA GLY A 225 -7.90 27.75 35.96
C GLY A 225 -7.07 29.02 36.21
N LEU A 226 -5.82 29.05 35.76
CA LEU A 226 -4.97 30.24 35.81
C LEU A 226 -5.36 31.30 34.76
N VAL A 227 -6.09 30.94 33.71
CA VAL A 227 -6.36 31.86 32.59
C VAL A 227 -7.58 32.72 32.90
N ARG A 228 -7.42 34.04 32.84
CA ARG A 228 -8.52 35.00 32.99
C ARG A 228 -9.53 34.88 31.84
N PRO A 229 -10.80 35.28 32.05
CA PRO A 229 -11.74 35.45 30.95
C PRO A 229 -11.15 36.37 29.87
N GLY A 230 -11.15 35.91 28.61
CA GLY A 230 -10.52 36.64 27.49
C GLY A 230 -9.01 36.40 27.34
N GLY A 231 -8.39 35.67 28.26
CA GLY A 231 -6.97 35.32 28.23
C GLY A 231 -6.62 34.20 27.26
N ILE A 232 -5.31 33.98 27.08
CA ILE A 232 -4.73 33.09 26.08
C ILE A 232 -4.07 31.89 26.78
N LEU A 233 -4.38 30.70 26.29
CA LEU A 233 -3.78 29.45 26.76
C LEU A 233 -3.00 28.78 25.63
N VAL A 234 -1.69 28.60 25.85
CA VAL A 234 -0.79 27.90 24.94
C VAL A 234 -0.44 26.56 25.56
N ILE A 235 -0.83 25.48 24.89
CA ILE A 235 -0.57 24.11 25.37
C ILE A 235 -0.02 23.26 24.25
N ASP A 236 1.13 22.65 24.49
CA ASP A 236 1.76 21.66 23.63
C ASP A 236 2.32 20.49 24.43
N GLY A 237 2.54 19.34 23.78
CA GLY A 237 3.10 18.15 24.41
C GLY A 237 2.22 17.52 25.50
N VAL A 238 0.90 17.48 25.29
CA VAL A 238 -0.07 16.70 26.07
C VAL A 238 -0.59 15.56 25.19
N ASP A 239 -0.94 14.41 25.79
CA ASP A 239 -1.66 13.34 25.08
C ASP A 239 -2.90 13.91 24.36
N LEU A 240 -3.05 13.56 23.07
CA LEU A 240 -4.07 14.16 22.21
C LEU A 240 -5.49 13.83 22.69
N ASP A 241 -5.72 12.63 23.23
CA ASP A 241 -7.03 12.21 23.71
C ASP A 241 -7.37 12.93 25.03
N VAL A 242 -6.39 13.14 25.91
CA VAL A 242 -6.55 13.94 27.14
C VAL A 242 -6.88 15.38 26.76
N LYS A 243 -6.01 16.06 26.00
CA LYS A 243 -6.20 17.45 25.56
C LYS A 243 -7.56 17.68 24.90
N THR A 244 -7.97 16.77 24.01
CA THR A 244 -9.26 16.89 23.31
C THR A 244 -10.44 16.73 24.25
N ARG A 245 -10.37 15.81 25.21
CA ARG A 245 -11.44 15.55 26.18
C ARG A 245 -11.60 16.72 27.15
N THR A 246 -10.51 17.21 27.73
CA THR A 246 -10.52 18.28 28.73
C THR A 246 -10.98 19.61 28.11
N ILE A 247 -10.44 19.97 26.94
CA ILE A 247 -10.79 21.24 26.27
C ILE A 247 -12.23 21.24 25.76
N ARG A 248 -12.73 20.13 25.19
CA ARG A 248 -14.14 20.05 24.73
C ARG A 248 -15.16 20.22 25.85
N GLY A 249 -14.80 19.84 27.09
CA GLY A 249 -15.62 20.05 28.27
C GLY A 249 -15.50 21.46 28.87
N SER A 250 -14.78 22.37 28.23
CA SER A 250 -14.44 23.69 28.78
C SER A 250 -15.02 24.84 27.96
N ARG A 251 -14.83 26.08 28.45
CA ARG A 251 -15.24 27.32 27.76
C ARG A 251 -14.18 27.87 26.79
N PHE A 252 -13.05 27.19 26.62
CA PHE A 252 -11.99 27.65 25.72
C PHE A 252 -12.35 27.45 24.24
N THR A 253 -12.17 28.49 23.45
CA THR A 253 -12.31 28.43 21.99
C THR A 253 -10.95 28.50 21.30
N ARG A 254 -10.82 27.83 20.15
CA ARG A 254 -9.57 27.81 19.39
C ARG A 254 -9.32 29.15 18.69
N CYS A 255 -8.29 29.89 19.11
CA CYS A 255 -7.93 31.19 18.53
C CYS A 255 -7.25 31.10 17.15
N LEU A 256 -6.52 30.01 16.86
CA LEU A 256 -5.76 29.83 15.61
C LEU A 256 -6.17 28.54 14.89
N SER A 257 -6.78 28.65 13.71
CA SER A 257 -6.90 27.54 12.76
C SER A 257 -5.72 27.60 11.78
N ILE A 258 -5.19 26.44 11.37
CA ILE A 258 -4.04 26.28 10.44
C ILE A 258 -4.28 26.90 9.03
N ARG A 259 -5.33 27.72 8.83
CA ARG A 259 -5.65 28.38 7.55
C ARG A 259 -5.20 29.82 7.39
N THR A 260 -4.67 30.49 8.42
CA THR A 260 -4.12 31.84 8.23
C THR A 260 -2.69 31.72 7.72
N ARG A 261 -2.49 31.80 6.40
CA ARG A 261 -1.17 32.02 5.79
C ARG A 261 -0.58 33.28 6.39
N PHE A 262 0.43 33.15 7.25
CA PHE A 262 1.33 34.26 7.56
C PHE A 262 2.12 34.55 6.29
N GLY A 263 1.88 35.72 5.70
CA GLY A 263 2.54 36.18 4.49
C GLY A 263 4.00 36.49 4.79
N LEU A 264 4.89 35.52 4.54
CA LEU A 264 6.27 35.82 4.22
C LEU A 264 6.30 36.35 2.79
N GLN A 265 6.11 37.67 2.63
CA GLN A 265 6.46 38.36 1.41
C GLN A 265 7.99 38.36 1.28
N THR A 266 8.51 37.45 0.48
CA THR A 266 9.78 37.67 -0.21
C THR A 266 9.63 38.92 -1.06
N SER A 267 10.38 39.96 -0.73
CA SER A 267 10.49 41.19 -1.50
C SER A 267 10.97 40.89 -2.93
N GLN A 268 10.06 40.92 -3.89
CA GLN A 268 10.40 41.21 -5.27
C GLN A 268 9.91 42.62 -5.60
N SER A 269 10.89 43.44 -5.98
CA SER A 269 10.77 44.84 -6.36
C SER A 269 9.72 45.07 -7.45
N ARG A 270 8.84 46.03 -7.21
CA ARG A 270 8.00 46.71 -8.21
C ARG A 270 8.87 47.43 -9.23
N ALA A 271 8.50 47.32 -10.51
CA ALA A 271 8.63 48.41 -11.47
C ALA A 271 7.57 48.26 -12.59
N GLY A 272 6.78 49.33 -12.82
CA GLY A 272 6.16 49.60 -14.12
C GLY A 272 4.63 49.61 -14.18
N ARG A 273 4.04 50.81 -13.99
CA ARG A 273 3.07 51.53 -14.87
C ARG A 273 2.08 50.68 -15.69
N GLY A 274 0.78 50.98 -15.81
CA GLY A 274 -0.01 52.17 -15.51
C GLY A 274 -1.27 52.20 -16.41
N CYS A 275 -2.33 52.85 -15.91
CA CYS A 275 -3.41 53.55 -16.61
C CYS A 275 -4.49 52.80 -17.45
N GLY A 276 -5.76 53.12 -17.13
CA GLY A 276 -6.86 53.30 -18.11
C GLY A 276 -8.16 52.51 -17.85
N GLY A 277 -9.18 53.14 -17.24
CA GLY A 277 -10.57 52.60 -17.11
C GLY A 277 -11.44 52.84 -18.37
N PRO A 278 -12.80 52.90 -18.31
CA PRO A 278 -13.75 52.46 -17.27
C PRO A 278 -14.94 51.60 -17.80
N LEU A 279 -15.77 51.16 -16.84
CA LEU A 279 -17.16 50.64 -16.88
C LEU A 279 -17.95 50.60 -18.22
N SER A 280 -18.62 49.47 -18.51
CA SER A 280 -20.08 49.30 -18.28
C SER A 280 -20.67 47.94 -18.77
N GLN A 281 -21.55 47.39 -17.92
CA GLN A 281 -22.77 46.59 -18.18
C GLN A 281 -22.73 45.23 -18.92
N LEU A 282 -23.06 44.17 -18.18
CA LEU A 282 -24.34 43.45 -18.33
C LEU A 282 -24.63 42.55 -17.11
N THR A 283 -25.85 42.70 -16.62
CA THR A 283 -26.52 42.06 -15.49
C THR A 283 -26.88 40.59 -15.73
N GLY A 284 -26.89 39.79 -14.65
CA GLY A 284 -27.93 38.75 -14.49
C GLY A 284 -27.49 37.31 -14.21
N ALA A 285 -27.87 36.83 -13.03
CA ALA A 285 -28.26 35.45 -12.69
C ALA A 285 -27.21 34.40 -12.28
N SER A 286 -27.16 34.22 -10.95
CA SER A 286 -27.15 32.95 -10.21
C SER A 286 -26.07 31.91 -10.50
N GLN A 287 -25.01 31.97 -9.68
CA GLN A 287 -24.20 30.81 -9.32
C GLN A 287 -25.02 29.86 -8.43
N THR A 288 -25.35 28.69 -8.94
CA THR A 288 -25.50 27.49 -8.09
C THR A 288 -24.26 26.64 -8.26
N GLY A 289 -23.56 26.44 -7.14
CA GLY A 289 -22.39 25.59 -7.05
C GLY A 289 -22.76 24.14 -7.33
N GLY A 290 -22.46 23.68 -8.53
CA GLY A 290 -22.44 22.28 -8.90
C GLY A 290 -21.15 21.63 -8.38
N CYS A 291 -21.32 20.80 -7.36
CA CYS A 291 -20.36 19.80 -6.89
C CYS A 291 -19.75 19.07 -8.11
N VAL A 292 -18.42 19.18 -8.32
CA VAL A 292 -17.70 18.33 -9.27
C VAL A 292 -17.64 16.92 -8.66
N THR A 293 -18.72 16.18 -8.84
CA THR A 293 -18.75 14.73 -8.70
C THR A 293 -17.83 14.11 -9.74
N PRO A 294 -17.06 13.05 -9.42
CA PRO A 294 -16.35 12.30 -10.43
C PRO A 294 -17.38 11.70 -11.39
N SER A 295 -17.32 12.11 -12.66
CA SER A 295 -18.13 11.56 -13.73
C SER A 295 -17.79 10.08 -13.89
N PHE A 296 -18.66 9.24 -13.33
CA PHE A 296 -18.66 7.80 -13.53
C PHE A 296 -18.98 7.52 -15.00
N PHE A 297 -17.97 7.19 -15.80
CA PHE A 297 -18.20 6.59 -17.11
C PHE A 297 -18.72 5.16 -16.92
N SER A 298 -20.03 5.00 -17.04
CA SER A 298 -20.63 3.76 -17.52
C SER A 298 -20.09 3.56 -18.94
N VAL A 299 -19.27 2.53 -19.15
CA VAL A 299 -19.09 1.98 -20.50
C VAL A 299 -20.43 1.34 -20.87
N HIS A 300 -21.33 2.14 -21.43
CA HIS A 300 -22.41 1.59 -22.25
C HIS A 300 -21.71 1.06 -23.50
N ILE A 301 -21.62 -0.26 -23.62
CA ILE A 301 -21.44 -0.86 -24.95
C ILE A 301 -22.72 -0.47 -25.69
N ASP A 302 -22.60 0.47 -26.62
CA ASP A 302 -23.70 0.88 -27.46
C ASP A 302 -24.08 -0.33 -28.34
N ASN A 303 -25.09 -1.08 -27.92
CA ASN A 303 -25.58 -2.27 -28.64
C ASN A 303 -26.08 -1.93 -30.06
N ARG A 304 -26.20 -0.64 -30.43
CA ARG A 304 -26.51 -0.23 -31.80
C ARG A 304 -25.32 -0.32 -32.76
N ALA A 305 -24.08 -0.19 -32.28
CA ALA A 305 -22.88 -0.39 -33.11
C ALA A 305 -22.59 -1.88 -33.41
N ALA A 306 -23.11 -2.79 -32.57
CA ALA A 306 -23.03 -4.24 -32.82
C ALA A 306 -23.96 -4.69 -33.96
N ALA A 307 -24.97 -3.89 -34.32
CA ALA A 307 -25.92 -4.22 -35.39
C ALA A 307 -25.41 -3.90 -36.81
N SER A 308 -24.32 -3.12 -36.95
CA SER A 308 -23.71 -2.79 -38.24
C SER A 308 -22.47 -3.64 -38.58
N ILE A 309 -22.06 -4.56 -37.71
CA ILE A 309 -20.99 -5.52 -37.98
C ILE A 309 -21.64 -6.74 -38.61
N LYS A 310 -21.48 -6.92 -39.93
CA LYS A 310 -21.86 -8.18 -40.59
C LYS A 310 -21.22 -9.35 -39.82
N PRO A 311 -21.97 -10.40 -39.46
CA PRO A 311 -21.37 -11.57 -38.83
C PRO A 311 -20.28 -12.11 -39.76
N PRO A 312 -19.07 -12.40 -39.25
CA PRO A 312 -17.98 -12.94 -40.06
C PRO A 312 -18.42 -14.26 -40.70
N LEU A 313 -17.98 -14.50 -41.93
CA LEU A 313 -18.35 -15.72 -42.66
C LEU A 313 -17.83 -16.96 -41.91
N PRO A 314 -18.50 -18.13 -42.00
CA PRO A 314 -18.11 -19.34 -41.26
C PRO A 314 -16.64 -19.77 -41.45
N THR A 315 -16.05 -19.45 -42.61
CA THR A 315 -14.64 -19.68 -42.93
C THR A 315 -13.69 -18.78 -42.13
N GLU A 316 -14.03 -17.50 -41.95
CA GLU A 316 -13.25 -16.54 -41.15
C GLU A 316 -13.23 -16.92 -39.66
N VAL A 317 -14.34 -17.46 -39.15
CA VAL A 317 -14.43 -17.95 -37.76
C VAL A 317 -13.54 -19.17 -37.53
N ASN A 318 -13.53 -20.13 -38.45
CA ASN A 318 -12.65 -21.29 -38.37
C ASN A 318 -11.17 -20.91 -38.45
N ASP A 319 -10.81 -19.98 -39.31
CA ASP A 319 -9.44 -19.48 -39.40
C ASP A 319 -9.06 -18.68 -38.14
N MET A 320 -9.92 -17.81 -37.60
CA MET A 320 -9.66 -17.11 -36.34
C MET A 320 -9.49 -18.07 -35.16
N LEU A 321 -10.30 -19.14 -35.07
CA LEU A 321 -10.16 -20.17 -34.04
C LEU A 321 -8.84 -20.93 -34.19
N ARG A 322 -8.47 -21.33 -35.41
CA ARG A 322 -7.20 -22.02 -35.70
C ARG A 322 -6.00 -21.14 -35.35
N HIS A 323 -6.08 -19.83 -35.60
CA HIS A 323 -5.03 -18.87 -35.25
C HIS A 323 -5.00 -18.53 -33.75
N GLY A 324 -6.15 -18.53 -33.07
CA GLY A 324 -6.23 -18.36 -31.61
C GLY A 324 -5.56 -19.49 -30.83
N VAL A 325 -5.60 -20.73 -31.35
CA VAL A 325 -4.88 -21.87 -30.77
C VAL A 325 -3.37 -21.64 -30.73
N TRP A 326 -2.79 -20.97 -31.74
CA TRP A 326 -1.36 -20.63 -31.74
C TRP A 326 -0.98 -19.66 -30.62
N LEU A 327 -1.81 -18.63 -30.37
CA LEU A 327 -1.58 -17.70 -29.27
C LEU A 327 -1.69 -18.40 -27.91
N LEU A 328 -2.68 -19.30 -27.75
CA LEU A 328 -2.82 -20.08 -26.53
C LEU A 328 -1.62 -21.01 -26.31
N GLY A 329 -1.19 -21.72 -27.36
CA GLY A 329 0.01 -22.58 -27.33
C GLY A 329 1.27 -21.78 -26.98
N ALA A 330 1.46 -20.61 -27.57
CA ALA A 330 2.57 -19.73 -27.25
C ALA A 330 2.53 -19.21 -25.81
N LYS A 331 1.34 -18.87 -25.27
CA LYS A 331 1.17 -18.49 -23.86
C LYS A 331 1.57 -19.62 -22.92
N ILE A 332 1.15 -20.86 -23.21
CA ILE A 332 1.52 -22.04 -22.40
C ILE A 332 3.02 -22.32 -22.49
N GLY A 333 3.60 -22.28 -23.70
CA GLY A 333 5.04 -22.47 -23.90
C GLY A 333 5.87 -21.40 -23.17
N SER A 334 5.43 -20.15 -23.25
CA SER A 334 6.03 -19.03 -22.50
C SER A 334 6.01 -19.24 -21.00
N GLN A 335 4.88 -19.70 -20.47
CA GLN A 335 4.75 -20.01 -19.05
C GLN A 335 5.70 -21.14 -18.62
N ALA A 336 5.85 -22.18 -19.45
CA ALA A 336 6.79 -23.27 -19.19
C ALA A 336 8.25 -22.79 -19.15
N ILE A 337 8.64 -21.90 -20.08
CA ILE A 337 9.96 -21.26 -20.10
C ILE A 337 10.20 -20.45 -18.81
N GLN A 338 9.22 -19.67 -18.37
CA GLN A 338 9.33 -18.89 -17.14
C GLN A 338 9.48 -19.76 -15.89
N PHE A 339 8.77 -20.89 -15.82
CA PHE A 339 8.94 -21.85 -14.73
C PHE A 339 10.30 -22.53 -14.76
N LEU A 340 10.76 -22.94 -15.94
CA LEU A 340 12.09 -23.51 -16.09
C LEU A 340 13.16 -22.52 -15.64
N LEU A 341 13.07 -21.26 -16.07
CA LEU A 341 13.98 -20.20 -15.64
C LEU A 341 13.94 -20.00 -14.12
N PHE A 342 12.75 -19.99 -13.51
CA PHE A 342 12.60 -19.89 -12.05
C PHE A 342 13.26 -21.07 -11.32
N PHE A 343 13.04 -22.31 -11.76
CA PHE A 343 13.65 -23.49 -11.14
C PHE A 343 15.17 -23.49 -11.30
N MET A 344 15.68 -23.10 -12.47
CA MET A 344 17.12 -22.93 -12.69
C MET A 344 17.69 -21.86 -11.76
N ALA A 345 17.08 -20.67 -11.71
CA ALA A 345 17.51 -19.59 -10.83
C ALA A 345 17.54 -20.02 -9.36
N ALA A 346 16.53 -20.76 -8.89
CA ALA A 346 16.49 -21.26 -7.52
C ALA A 346 17.61 -22.29 -7.23
N ARG A 347 18.01 -23.10 -8.21
CA ARG A 347 19.09 -24.10 -8.06
C ARG A 347 20.48 -23.46 -8.09
N PHE A 348 20.70 -22.46 -8.95
CA PHE A 348 22.01 -21.85 -9.15
C PHE A 348 22.30 -20.66 -8.23
N LEU A 349 21.29 -19.89 -7.84
CA LEU A 349 21.46 -18.69 -7.03
C LEU A 349 21.29 -18.96 -5.54
N GLU A 350 21.88 -18.10 -4.72
CA GLU A 350 21.52 -18.02 -3.31
C GLU A 350 20.15 -17.37 -3.12
N ALA A 351 19.47 -17.71 -2.01
CA ALA A 351 18.18 -17.10 -1.68
C ALA A 351 18.29 -15.58 -1.48
N SER A 352 19.42 -15.08 -0.96
CA SER A 352 19.70 -13.65 -0.80
C SER A 352 19.75 -12.92 -2.15
N GLU A 353 20.45 -13.48 -3.13
CA GLU A 353 20.59 -12.96 -4.49
C GLU A 353 19.27 -12.99 -5.25
N PHE A 354 18.56 -14.12 -5.18
CA PHE A 354 17.23 -14.26 -5.76
C PHE A 354 16.24 -13.27 -5.13
N GLY A 355 16.33 -13.06 -3.82
CA GLY A 355 15.54 -12.08 -3.09
C GLY A 355 15.78 -10.65 -3.58
N LEU A 356 17.04 -10.28 -3.76
CA LEU A 356 17.42 -8.99 -4.33
C LEU A 356 16.87 -8.83 -5.76
N TYR A 357 17.01 -9.87 -6.59
CA TYR A 357 16.41 -9.90 -7.93
C TYR A 357 14.89 -9.75 -7.90
N ALA A 358 14.19 -10.43 -6.99
CA ALA A 358 12.73 -10.38 -6.88
C ALA A 358 12.24 -8.97 -6.50
N VAL A 359 12.94 -8.27 -5.62
CA VAL A 359 12.61 -6.89 -5.23
C VAL A 359 12.93 -5.91 -6.37
N LEU A 360 14.09 -6.02 -7.00
CA LEU A 360 14.48 -5.11 -8.09
C LEU A 360 13.68 -5.34 -9.38
N SER A 361 13.32 -6.59 -9.68
CA SER A 361 12.40 -6.91 -10.80
C SER A 361 11.00 -6.34 -10.58
N ALA A 362 10.55 -6.21 -9.33
CA ALA A 362 9.29 -5.53 -9.01
C ALA A 362 9.40 -4.02 -9.31
N VAL A 363 10.53 -3.37 -8.96
CA VAL A 363 10.79 -1.97 -9.33
C VAL A 363 10.83 -1.82 -10.85
N MET A 364 11.52 -2.72 -11.56
CA MET A 364 11.54 -2.74 -13.03
C MET A 364 10.14 -2.90 -13.60
N THR A 365 9.34 -3.84 -13.10
CA THR A 365 7.95 -4.06 -13.54
C THR A 365 7.11 -2.80 -13.37
N LEU A 366 7.27 -2.08 -12.25
CA LEU A 366 6.58 -0.80 -12.03
C LEU A 366 6.97 0.25 -13.07
N LEU A 367 8.27 0.39 -13.34
CA LEU A 367 8.77 1.34 -14.35
C LEU A 367 8.31 0.96 -15.76
N THR A 368 8.27 -0.33 -16.10
CA THR A 368 7.76 -0.81 -17.38
C THR A 368 6.26 -0.55 -17.53
N ILE A 369 5.45 -0.74 -16.48
CA ILE A 369 4.01 -0.39 -16.51
C ILE A 369 3.80 1.10 -16.84
N ILE A 370 4.63 1.97 -16.25
CA ILE A 370 4.57 3.42 -16.50
C ILE A 370 5.06 3.73 -17.92
N ALA A 371 6.12 3.08 -18.38
CA ALA A 371 6.69 3.25 -19.72
C ALA A 371 5.71 2.81 -20.82
N GLU A 372 5.03 1.68 -20.67
CA GLU A 372 4.05 1.21 -21.64
C GLU A 372 2.84 2.12 -21.75
N ALA A 373 2.46 2.77 -20.63
CA ALA A 373 1.40 3.77 -20.48
C ALA A 373 0.05 3.48 -21.18
N GLY A 374 -0.20 2.27 -21.68
CA GLY A 374 -1.39 1.94 -22.47
C GLY A 374 -1.31 2.27 -23.97
N TRP A 375 -0.14 2.63 -24.52
CA TRP A 375 -0.03 3.10 -25.91
C TRP A 375 -0.40 2.01 -26.92
N ALA A 376 0.13 0.80 -26.70
CA ALA A 376 -0.06 -0.36 -27.57
C ALA A 376 -1.54 -0.79 -27.62
N GLU A 377 -2.26 -0.66 -26.50
CA GLU A 377 -3.67 -1.00 -26.37
C GLU A 377 -4.57 -0.05 -27.16
N HIS A 378 -4.14 1.21 -27.34
CA HIS A 378 -4.86 2.14 -28.19
C HIS A 378 -4.80 1.71 -29.65
N LEU A 379 -3.64 1.21 -30.11
CA LEU A 379 -3.48 0.63 -31.45
C LEU A 379 -4.36 -0.61 -31.62
N LEU A 380 -4.37 -1.51 -30.62
CA LEU A 380 -5.22 -2.70 -30.63
C LEU A 380 -6.72 -2.37 -30.66
N ARG A 381 -7.14 -1.30 -29.98
CA ARG A 381 -8.53 -0.84 -29.94
C ARG A 381 -8.97 -0.23 -31.27
N THR A 382 -8.15 0.66 -31.83
CA THR A 382 -8.51 1.46 -33.02
C THR A 382 -8.24 0.70 -34.33
N GLY A 383 -7.35 -0.30 -34.30
CA GLY A 383 -6.90 -1.03 -35.48
C GLY A 383 -5.61 -0.41 -36.07
N TYR A 384 -4.95 -1.19 -36.94
CA TYR A 384 -3.66 -0.79 -37.49
C TYR A 384 -3.80 0.34 -38.53
N SER A 385 -3.07 1.43 -38.32
CA SER A 385 -2.72 2.39 -39.37
C SER A 385 -1.26 2.79 -39.22
N ARG A 386 -0.58 3.07 -40.35
CA ARG A 386 0.85 3.40 -40.33
C ARG A 386 1.15 4.66 -39.51
N SER A 387 0.29 5.67 -39.61
CA SER A 387 0.43 6.92 -38.84
C SER A 387 0.23 6.68 -37.34
N LEU A 388 -0.80 5.93 -36.95
CA LEU A 388 -1.04 5.60 -35.53
C LEU A 388 0.10 4.73 -34.97
N PHE A 389 0.60 3.76 -35.75
CA PHE A 389 1.76 2.96 -35.37
C PHE A 389 3.01 3.83 -35.12
N GLN A 390 3.27 4.82 -35.98
CA GLN A 390 4.38 5.76 -35.80
C GLN A 390 4.21 6.62 -34.53
N ILE A 391 2.99 7.07 -34.23
CA ILE A 391 2.69 7.80 -32.99
C ILE A 391 2.91 6.91 -31.76
N VAL A 392 2.36 5.70 -31.76
CA VAL A 392 2.46 4.76 -30.62
C VAL A 392 3.90 4.35 -30.38
N THR A 393 4.68 4.08 -31.43
CA THR A 393 6.11 3.74 -31.31
C THR A 393 6.94 4.92 -30.80
N SER A 394 6.67 6.15 -31.26
CA SER A 394 7.41 7.33 -30.80
C SER A 394 7.13 7.65 -29.33
N LEU A 395 5.87 7.57 -28.90
CA LEU A 395 5.48 7.71 -27.49
C LEU A 395 6.10 6.61 -26.62
N SER A 396 6.12 5.36 -27.12
CA SER A 396 6.76 4.22 -26.45
C SER A 396 8.26 4.45 -26.24
N VAL A 397 8.98 4.92 -27.27
CA VAL A 397 10.42 5.25 -27.16
C VAL A 397 10.65 6.40 -26.17
N GLY A 398 9.86 7.48 -26.24
CA GLY A 398 10.01 8.63 -25.36
C GLY A 398 9.78 8.30 -23.88
N SER A 399 8.65 7.63 -23.59
CA SER A 399 8.28 7.23 -22.22
C SER A 399 9.23 6.16 -21.65
N ALA A 400 9.65 5.18 -22.45
CA ALA A 400 10.60 4.17 -22.02
C ALA A 400 12.02 4.73 -21.86
N GLY A 401 12.45 5.67 -22.70
CA GLY A 401 13.71 6.39 -22.53
C GLY A 401 13.76 7.15 -21.20
N LEU A 402 12.69 7.89 -20.88
CA LEU A 402 12.57 8.58 -19.59
C LEU A 402 12.64 7.60 -18.41
N CYS A 403 11.87 6.50 -18.47
CA CYS A 403 11.88 5.49 -17.39
C CYS A 403 13.23 4.78 -17.26
N SER A 404 13.96 4.58 -18.36
CA SER A 404 15.31 4.00 -18.36
C SER A 404 16.31 4.93 -17.68
N VAL A 405 16.25 6.25 -17.95
CA VAL A 405 17.08 7.25 -17.26
C VAL A 405 16.76 7.30 -15.77
N ILE A 406 15.47 7.27 -15.40
CA ILE A 406 15.05 7.20 -13.98
C ILE A 406 15.61 5.93 -13.32
N SER A 407 15.53 4.78 -13.99
CA SER A 407 16.09 3.51 -13.49
C SER A 407 17.60 3.61 -13.27
N LEU A 408 18.33 4.24 -14.18
CA LEU A 408 19.79 4.42 -14.08
C LEU A 408 20.17 5.38 -12.94
N ALA A 409 19.42 6.48 -12.77
CA ALA A 409 19.61 7.39 -11.64
C ALA A 409 19.32 6.68 -10.31
N LEU A 410 18.25 5.88 -10.27
CA LEU A 410 17.91 5.08 -9.09
C LEU A 410 18.97 4.00 -8.81
N ALA A 411 19.62 3.45 -9.84
CA ALA A 411 20.71 2.49 -9.68
C ALA A 411 21.88 3.07 -8.90
N GLY A 412 22.30 4.32 -9.19
CA GLY A 412 23.35 5.00 -8.41
C GLY A 412 22.95 5.22 -6.94
N PHE A 413 21.70 5.62 -6.70
CA PHE A 413 21.16 5.77 -5.35
C PHE A 413 21.11 4.44 -4.58
N VAL A 414 20.61 3.38 -5.23
CA VAL A 414 20.54 2.03 -4.66
C VAL A 414 21.94 1.45 -4.43
N ALA A 415 22.91 1.73 -5.31
CA ALA A 415 24.30 1.33 -5.11
C ALA A 415 24.87 1.89 -3.80
N ALA A 416 24.61 3.18 -3.54
CA ALA A 416 25.07 3.86 -2.33
C ALA A 416 24.36 3.35 -1.06
N LEU A 417 23.10 2.92 -1.17
CA LEU A 417 22.31 2.49 0.00
C LEU A 417 22.39 1.00 0.32
N ALA A 418 22.33 0.15 -0.70
CA ALA A 418 22.18 -1.30 -0.61
C ALA A 418 23.42 -2.07 -1.12
N GLY A 419 24.41 -1.36 -1.66
CA GLY A 419 25.65 -1.92 -2.15
C GLY A 419 25.72 -2.03 -3.68
N PRO A 420 26.94 -2.18 -4.22
CA PRO A 420 27.20 -2.11 -5.66
C PRO A 420 26.44 -3.17 -6.46
N ALA A 421 26.26 -4.39 -5.94
CA ALA A 421 25.53 -5.46 -6.62
C ALA A 421 24.06 -5.07 -6.93
N ALA A 422 23.37 -4.43 -5.98
CA ALA A 422 22.01 -3.95 -6.16
C ALA A 422 21.94 -2.82 -7.20
N GLY A 423 22.93 -1.92 -7.18
CA GLY A 423 23.10 -0.87 -8.18
C GLY A 423 23.31 -1.44 -9.58
N THR A 424 24.25 -2.37 -9.76
CA THR A 424 24.54 -3.02 -11.04
C THR A 424 23.31 -3.71 -11.61
N LEU A 425 22.56 -4.46 -10.78
CA LEU A 425 21.32 -5.11 -11.24
C LEU A 425 20.30 -4.10 -11.77
N LEU A 426 20.08 -3.00 -11.06
CA LEU A 426 19.12 -1.97 -11.48
C LEU A 426 19.61 -1.18 -12.71
N ALA A 427 20.93 -1.01 -12.85
CA ALA A 427 21.54 -0.44 -14.04
C ALA A 427 21.33 -1.34 -15.26
N VAL A 428 21.50 -2.67 -15.12
CA VAL A 428 21.20 -3.61 -16.22
C VAL A 428 19.71 -3.58 -16.56
N TYR A 429 18.82 -3.50 -15.57
CA TYR A 429 17.38 -3.33 -15.83
C TYR A 429 17.03 -2.07 -16.60
N SER A 430 17.79 -0.97 -16.43
CA SER A 430 17.56 0.25 -17.22
C SER A 430 17.68 0.00 -18.72
N LEU A 431 18.55 -0.93 -19.14
CA LEU A 431 18.72 -1.34 -20.54
C LEU A 431 17.55 -2.18 -21.05
N VAL A 432 16.81 -2.86 -20.16
CA VAL A 432 15.70 -3.76 -20.51
C VAL A 432 14.41 -2.99 -20.81
N ILE A 433 14.18 -1.86 -20.14
CA ILE A 433 12.90 -1.13 -20.21
C ILE A 433 12.61 -0.68 -21.65
N LEU A 434 13.56 -0.01 -22.30
CA LEU A 434 13.40 0.52 -23.66
C LEU A 434 13.02 -0.56 -24.69
N PRO A 435 13.80 -1.66 -24.87
CA PRO A 435 13.45 -2.67 -25.85
C PRO A 435 12.15 -3.41 -25.48
N THR A 436 11.82 -3.55 -24.19
CA THR A 436 10.54 -4.16 -23.79
C THR A 436 9.36 -3.33 -24.31
N THR A 437 9.34 -2.02 -24.02
CA THR A 437 8.23 -1.13 -24.39
C THR A 437 8.12 -0.94 -25.90
N VAL A 438 9.25 -0.94 -26.61
CA VAL A 438 9.24 -0.91 -28.08
C VAL A 438 8.69 -2.23 -28.63
N ALA A 439 9.14 -3.38 -28.12
CA ALA A 439 8.63 -4.68 -28.55
C ALA A 439 7.10 -4.79 -28.37
N THR A 440 6.53 -4.27 -27.28
CA THR A 440 5.08 -4.27 -27.06
C THR A 440 4.30 -3.47 -28.11
N SER A 441 4.87 -2.38 -28.62
CA SER A 441 4.23 -1.58 -29.68
C SER A 441 4.21 -2.32 -31.03
N PHE A 442 5.26 -3.07 -31.34
CA PHE A 442 5.35 -3.91 -32.55
C PHE A 442 4.46 -5.16 -32.43
N GLU A 443 4.41 -5.79 -31.26
CA GLU A 443 3.47 -6.86 -30.94
C GLU A 443 2.03 -6.41 -31.22
N ALA A 444 1.64 -5.24 -30.70
CA ALA A 444 0.31 -4.69 -30.93
C ALA A 444 0.02 -4.45 -32.42
N ALA A 445 1.00 -3.97 -33.19
CA ALA A 445 0.84 -3.80 -34.63
C ALA A 445 0.63 -5.13 -35.35
N LEU A 446 1.42 -6.14 -35.03
CA LEU A 446 1.33 -7.47 -35.65
C LEU A 446 0.01 -8.17 -35.32
N ILE A 447 -0.46 -8.05 -34.07
CA ILE A 447 -1.78 -8.56 -33.65
C ILE A 447 -2.90 -7.78 -34.34
N SER A 448 -2.80 -6.44 -34.42
CA SER A 448 -3.81 -5.59 -35.08
C SER A 448 -3.96 -5.86 -36.58
N GLN A 449 -2.92 -6.41 -37.22
CA GLN A 449 -2.95 -6.88 -38.61
C GLN A 449 -3.43 -8.32 -38.77
N GLY A 450 -3.72 -9.03 -37.68
CA GLY A 450 -4.18 -10.43 -37.71
C GLY A 450 -3.05 -11.47 -37.88
N HIS A 451 -1.78 -11.09 -37.80
CA HIS A 451 -0.63 -11.99 -37.95
C HIS A 451 -0.32 -12.78 -36.68
N LEU A 452 -1.32 -13.49 -36.15
CA LEU A 452 -1.26 -14.17 -34.85
C LEU A 452 -0.24 -15.32 -34.79
N LYS A 453 -0.04 -16.05 -35.90
CA LYS A 453 0.96 -17.12 -35.99
C LYS A 453 2.38 -16.54 -35.93
N ALA A 454 2.63 -15.44 -36.64
CA ALA A 454 3.92 -14.76 -36.57
C ALA A 454 4.18 -14.26 -35.15
N GLN A 455 3.18 -13.65 -34.49
CA GLN A 455 3.28 -13.25 -33.08
C GLN A 455 3.64 -14.41 -32.15
N ALA A 456 2.95 -15.55 -32.29
CA ALA A 456 3.23 -16.75 -31.50
C ALA A 456 4.68 -17.24 -31.70
N THR A 457 5.18 -17.27 -32.93
CA THR A 457 6.56 -17.65 -33.24
C THR A 457 7.57 -16.68 -32.65
N VAL A 458 7.38 -15.36 -32.83
CA VAL A 458 8.29 -14.34 -32.28
C VAL A 458 8.40 -14.49 -30.77
N ARG A 459 7.28 -14.65 -30.08
CA ARG A 459 7.25 -14.82 -28.62
C ARG A 459 8.06 -16.04 -28.16
N LEU A 460 7.83 -17.22 -28.77
CA LEU A 460 8.51 -18.43 -28.34
C LEU A 460 10.02 -18.39 -28.65
N VAL A 461 10.40 -17.94 -29.85
CA VAL A 461 11.82 -17.86 -30.25
C VAL A 461 12.58 -16.86 -29.39
N SER A 462 12.00 -15.68 -29.14
CA SER A 462 12.64 -14.66 -28.31
C SER A 462 12.75 -15.08 -26.84
N GLU A 463 11.74 -15.72 -26.26
CA GLU A 463 11.80 -16.21 -24.88
C GLU A 463 12.81 -17.36 -24.73
N PHE A 464 12.90 -18.26 -25.71
CA PHE A 464 13.91 -19.32 -25.71
C PHE A 464 15.33 -18.75 -25.80
N ALA A 465 15.57 -17.76 -26.65
CA ALA A 465 16.86 -17.07 -26.71
C ALA A 465 17.22 -16.42 -25.37
N GLY A 466 16.26 -15.78 -24.70
CA GLY A 466 16.47 -15.21 -23.37
C GLY A 466 16.78 -16.26 -22.30
N LEU A 467 16.05 -17.38 -22.32
CA LEU A 467 16.32 -18.53 -21.45
C LEU A 467 17.73 -19.07 -21.66
N ALA A 468 18.17 -19.26 -22.91
CA ALA A 468 19.51 -19.75 -23.21
C ALA A 468 20.61 -18.83 -22.65
N ILE A 469 20.45 -17.52 -22.80
CA ILE A 469 21.40 -16.52 -22.27
C ILE A 469 21.40 -16.51 -20.74
N ALA A 470 20.22 -16.53 -20.10
CA ALA A 470 20.13 -16.57 -18.65
C ALA A 470 20.71 -17.87 -18.08
N ALA A 471 20.36 -19.01 -18.67
CA ALA A 471 20.88 -20.33 -18.30
C ALA A 471 22.40 -20.41 -18.43
N GLY A 472 22.94 -19.98 -19.58
CA GLY A 472 24.37 -19.93 -19.82
C GLY A 472 25.10 -18.98 -18.87
N GLY A 473 24.52 -17.81 -18.57
CA GLY A 473 25.09 -16.87 -17.64
C GLY A 473 25.05 -17.32 -16.18
N MET A 474 24.04 -18.08 -15.75
CA MET A 474 24.01 -18.69 -14.41
C MET A 474 25.07 -19.79 -14.24
N ALA A 475 25.50 -20.41 -15.34
CA ALA A 475 26.58 -21.40 -15.33
C ALA A 475 27.99 -20.76 -15.31
N THR A 476 28.08 -19.43 -15.44
CA THR A 476 29.32 -18.65 -15.35
C THR A 476 29.28 -17.71 -14.15
N GLU A 477 30.33 -16.90 -13.96
CA GLU A 477 30.44 -15.92 -12.85
C GLU A 477 29.46 -14.73 -12.96
N LEU A 478 28.57 -14.69 -13.96
CA LEU A 478 27.57 -13.61 -14.09
C LEU A 478 26.46 -13.69 -13.03
N GLY A 479 26.24 -14.86 -12.43
CA GLY A 479 25.31 -15.06 -11.32
C GLY A 479 23.92 -14.49 -11.58
N VAL A 480 23.39 -13.72 -10.63
CA VAL A 480 22.03 -13.12 -10.69
C VAL A 480 21.84 -12.11 -11.83
N VAL A 481 22.91 -11.51 -12.35
CA VAL A 481 22.87 -10.53 -13.45
C VAL A 481 22.48 -11.18 -14.79
N SER A 482 22.67 -12.48 -14.93
CA SER A 482 22.25 -13.26 -16.09
C SER A 482 20.74 -13.20 -16.37
N LEU A 483 19.90 -13.07 -15.33
CA LEU A 483 18.44 -13.04 -15.45
C LEU A 483 17.93 -11.80 -16.22
N PRO A 484 18.26 -10.55 -15.81
CA PRO A 484 17.87 -9.38 -16.58
C PRO A 484 18.56 -9.31 -17.95
N LEU A 485 19.79 -9.84 -18.11
CA LEU A 485 20.45 -9.93 -19.42
C LEU A 485 19.71 -10.90 -20.38
N GLY A 486 19.23 -12.04 -19.88
CA GLY A 486 18.38 -12.94 -20.66
C GLY A 486 17.09 -12.24 -21.10
N ARG A 487 16.47 -11.45 -20.21
CA ARG A 487 15.29 -10.64 -20.57
C ARG A 487 15.63 -9.60 -21.63
N PHE A 488 16.75 -8.89 -21.51
CA PHE A 488 17.24 -7.95 -22.52
C PHE A 488 17.39 -8.62 -23.89
N MET A 489 18.12 -9.72 -23.96
CA MET A 489 18.35 -10.44 -25.22
C MET A 489 17.07 -10.97 -25.85
N SER A 490 16.14 -11.46 -25.02
CA SER A 490 14.80 -11.83 -25.48
C SER A 490 14.11 -10.66 -26.19
N GLN A 491 14.11 -9.45 -25.61
CA GLN A 491 13.48 -8.30 -26.24
C GLN A 491 14.18 -7.83 -27.52
N ILE A 492 15.52 -7.92 -27.58
CA ILE A 492 16.28 -7.59 -28.79
C ILE A 492 15.94 -8.55 -29.94
N VAL A 493 15.90 -9.86 -29.66
CA VAL A 493 15.48 -10.87 -30.66
C VAL A 493 14.04 -10.63 -31.09
N ALA A 494 13.14 -10.31 -30.16
CA ALA A 494 11.74 -10.00 -30.47
C ALA A 494 11.62 -8.81 -31.43
N ILE A 495 12.30 -7.69 -31.15
CA ILE A 495 12.30 -6.50 -32.03
C ILE A 495 12.86 -6.85 -33.40
N GLY A 496 13.96 -7.60 -33.48
CA GLY A 496 14.55 -8.02 -34.76
C GLY A 496 13.57 -8.82 -35.62
N LEU A 497 12.86 -9.78 -35.00
CA LEU A 497 11.85 -10.58 -35.69
C LEU A 497 10.60 -9.77 -36.05
N TYR A 498 10.17 -8.84 -35.19
CA TYR A 498 9.07 -7.94 -35.53
C TYR A 498 9.42 -7.01 -36.70
N PHE A 499 10.65 -6.51 -36.74
CA PHE A 499 11.13 -5.72 -37.86
C PHE A 499 11.17 -6.54 -39.16
N TYR A 500 11.58 -7.80 -39.09
CA TYR A 500 11.53 -8.72 -40.22
C TYR A 500 10.11 -8.90 -40.78
N HIS A 501 9.11 -9.05 -39.90
CA HIS A 501 7.71 -9.26 -40.29
C HIS A 501 6.99 -7.97 -40.74
N LEU A 502 7.14 -6.86 -40.01
CA LEU A 502 6.42 -5.61 -40.29
C LEU A 502 7.14 -4.72 -41.30
N ARG A 503 8.49 -4.79 -41.38
CA ARG A 503 9.35 -3.96 -42.24
C ARG A 503 9.16 -2.45 -42.08
N GLU A 504 8.48 -2.02 -41.02
CA GLU A 504 8.26 -0.62 -40.68
C GLU A 504 9.32 -0.14 -39.68
N ARG A 505 9.80 1.09 -39.89
CA ARG A 505 10.76 1.71 -38.97
C ARG A 505 10.04 2.43 -37.84
N PRO A 506 10.52 2.34 -36.59
CA PRO A 506 9.94 3.09 -35.49
C PRO A 506 10.15 4.60 -35.72
N SER A 507 9.15 5.40 -35.35
CA SER A 507 9.33 6.85 -35.30
C SER A 507 10.05 7.22 -34.00
N LEU A 508 10.98 8.19 -34.07
CA LEU A 508 11.77 8.66 -32.93
C LEU A 508 11.37 10.08 -32.49
N ARG A 509 10.19 10.55 -32.90
CA ARG A 509 9.71 11.91 -32.62
C ARG A 509 8.46 11.87 -31.74
N PRO A 510 8.60 11.72 -30.42
CA PRO A 510 7.46 11.82 -29.51
C PRO A 510 6.92 13.25 -29.52
N THR A 511 5.60 13.40 -29.62
CA THR A 511 4.94 14.72 -29.58
C THR A 511 3.99 14.78 -28.39
N VAL A 512 4.08 15.88 -27.62
CA VAL A 512 3.22 16.10 -26.42
C VAL A 512 1.74 16.17 -26.78
N ARG A 513 1.43 16.70 -27.97
CA ARG A 513 0.06 16.73 -28.52
C ARG A 513 -0.51 15.32 -28.62
N ASP A 514 0.17 14.43 -29.32
CA ASP A 514 -0.26 13.04 -29.52
C ASP A 514 -0.42 12.30 -28.18
N ALA A 515 0.50 12.55 -27.24
CA ALA A 515 0.40 11.99 -25.89
C ALA A 515 -0.89 12.44 -25.17
N ARG A 516 -1.27 13.71 -25.31
CA ARG A 516 -2.49 14.27 -24.70
C ARG A 516 -3.76 13.71 -25.33
N GLU A 517 -3.75 13.49 -26.64
CA GLU A 517 -4.88 12.90 -27.37
C GLU A 517 -5.16 11.45 -26.92
N LEU A 518 -4.12 10.70 -26.53
CA LEU A 518 -4.24 9.31 -26.06
C LEU A 518 -4.39 9.18 -24.53
N ALA A 519 -4.12 10.24 -23.76
CA ALA A 519 -3.96 10.21 -22.31
C ALA A 519 -5.18 9.68 -21.54
N ASP A 520 -6.40 10.08 -21.91
CA ASP A 520 -7.63 9.70 -21.18
C ASP A 520 -7.88 8.19 -21.21
N PHE A 521 -7.62 7.56 -22.37
CA PHE A 521 -7.71 6.12 -22.52
C PHE A 521 -6.59 5.40 -21.76
N SER A 522 -5.36 5.88 -21.95
CA SER A 522 -4.14 5.36 -21.33
C SER A 522 -4.16 5.38 -19.80
N PHE A 523 -4.66 6.47 -19.20
CA PHE A 523 -4.70 6.63 -17.74
C PHE A 523 -5.47 5.49 -17.05
N ASN A 524 -6.61 5.10 -17.61
CA ASN A 524 -7.44 4.02 -17.05
C ASN A 524 -6.72 2.66 -17.10
N ILE A 525 -5.95 2.40 -18.15
CA ILE A 525 -5.15 1.18 -18.30
C ILE A 525 -4.03 1.16 -17.27
N VAL A 526 -3.30 2.27 -17.13
CA VAL A 526 -2.20 2.39 -16.17
C VAL A 526 -2.71 2.19 -14.74
N VAL A 527 -3.79 2.86 -14.35
CA VAL A 527 -4.38 2.70 -13.01
C VAL A 527 -4.76 1.24 -12.74
N ASN A 528 -5.38 0.57 -13.72
CA ASN A 528 -5.73 -0.85 -13.57
C ASN A 528 -4.48 -1.75 -13.42
N ARG A 529 -3.44 -1.53 -14.23
CA ARG A 529 -2.16 -2.25 -14.10
C ARG A 529 -1.48 -2.00 -12.77
N LEU A 530 -1.53 -0.78 -12.25
CA LEU A 530 -0.97 -0.43 -10.95
C LEU A 530 -1.71 -1.11 -9.79
N ILE A 531 -3.04 -1.23 -9.88
CA ILE A 531 -3.83 -1.99 -8.89
C ILE A 531 -3.42 -3.46 -8.88
N ILE A 532 -3.26 -4.08 -10.05
CA ILE A 532 -2.81 -5.47 -10.19
C ILE A 532 -1.38 -5.61 -9.66
N PHE A 533 -0.48 -4.70 -10.02
CA PHE A 533 0.90 -4.67 -9.56
C PHE A 533 0.99 -4.60 -8.03
N ALA A 534 0.23 -3.70 -7.41
CA ALA A 534 0.18 -3.57 -5.96
C ALA A 534 -0.25 -4.89 -5.30
N GLY A 535 -1.28 -5.56 -5.83
CA GLY A 535 -1.69 -6.88 -5.35
C GLY A 535 -0.61 -7.95 -5.48
N SER A 536 0.13 -7.96 -6.59
CA SER A 536 1.12 -9.00 -6.93
C SER A 536 2.48 -8.86 -6.28
N PHE A 537 2.89 -7.65 -5.87
CA PHE A 537 4.23 -7.38 -5.34
C PHE A 537 4.27 -6.76 -3.94
N CYS A 538 3.13 -6.36 -3.37
CA CYS A 538 3.10 -5.78 -2.02
C CYS A 538 3.74 -6.69 -0.97
N SER A 539 3.58 -8.02 -1.10
CA SER A 539 4.13 -8.99 -0.15
C SER A 539 5.64 -9.08 -0.25
N THR A 540 6.18 -9.18 -1.46
CA THR A 540 7.63 -9.16 -1.70
C THR A 540 8.27 -7.88 -1.13
N PHE A 541 7.70 -6.70 -1.40
CA PHE A 541 8.22 -5.44 -0.87
C PHE A 541 8.11 -5.35 0.65
N ALA A 542 6.98 -5.78 1.23
CA ALA A 542 6.78 -5.70 2.66
C ALA A 542 7.72 -6.65 3.42
N VAL A 543 7.87 -7.90 2.95
CA VAL A 543 8.80 -8.86 3.57
C VAL A 543 10.24 -8.39 3.40
N ALA A 544 10.64 -7.91 2.21
CA ALA A 544 11.98 -7.38 2.00
C ALA A 544 12.29 -6.16 2.87
N GLY A 545 11.30 -5.26 3.01
CA GLY A 545 11.43 -4.01 3.75
C GLY A 545 11.48 -4.17 5.27
N PHE A 546 10.70 -5.11 5.82
CA PHE A 546 10.58 -5.30 7.27
C PHE A 546 11.41 -6.46 7.84
N GLN A 547 11.66 -7.49 7.05
CA GLN A 547 12.41 -8.69 7.46
C GLN A 547 13.79 -8.73 6.81
N SER A 548 13.87 -9.25 5.59
CA SER A 548 15.10 -9.36 4.80
C SER A 548 14.79 -9.69 3.34
N VAL A 549 15.75 -9.45 2.44
CA VAL A 549 15.64 -9.88 1.03
C VAL A 549 15.58 -11.40 0.89
N THR A 550 16.25 -12.15 1.77
CA THR A 550 16.22 -13.61 1.80
C THR A 550 14.83 -14.13 2.18
N ASP A 551 14.17 -13.53 3.17
CA ASP A 551 12.79 -13.91 3.51
C ASP A 551 11.82 -13.57 2.38
N ALA A 552 12.07 -12.46 1.68
CA ALA A 552 11.30 -12.11 0.49
C ALA A 552 11.49 -13.12 -0.63
N ALA A 553 12.68 -13.71 -0.76
CA ALA A 553 12.97 -14.80 -1.69
C ALA A 553 12.13 -16.05 -1.37
N TYR A 554 12.16 -16.51 -0.12
CA TYR A 554 11.37 -17.67 0.32
C TYR A 554 9.87 -17.44 0.12
N TYR A 555 9.39 -16.26 0.49
CA TYR A 555 7.99 -15.88 0.28
C TYR A 555 7.63 -15.86 -1.21
N ARG A 556 8.48 -15.27 -2.05
CA ARG A 556 8.23 -15.17 -3.49
C ARG A 556 8.29 -16.51 -4.19
N ALA A 557 9.22 -17.38 -3.79
CA ALA A 557 9.30 -18.75 -4.28
C ALA A 557 8.01 -19.52 -3.95
N ALA A 558 7.52 -19.39 -2.71
CA ALA A 558 6.26 -20.01 -2.30
C ALA A 558 5.07 -19.51 -3.12
N GLU A 559 4.95 -18.19 -3.32
CA GLU A 559 3.91 -17.61 -4.19
C GLU A 559 3.99 -18.18 -5.61
N ARG A 560 5.20 -18.31 -6.18
CA ARG A 560 5.36 -18.77 -7.57
C ARG A 560 5.00 -20.23 -7.74
N ILE A 561 5.36 -21.09 -6.78
CA ILE A 561 4.95 -22.50 -6.77
C ILE A 561 3.42 -22.59 -6.75
N VAL A 562 2.75 -21.94 -5.79
CA VAL A 562 1.29 -22.00 -5.65
C VAL A 562 0.58 -21.40 -6.87
N ALA A 563 1.12 -20.29 -7.41
CA ALA A 563 0.58 -19.64 -8.60
C ALA A 563 0.60 -20.58 -9.82
N ALA A 564 1.65 -21.40 -9.99
CA ALA A 564 1.78 -22.35 -11.09
C ALA A 564 0.59 -23.30 -11.21
N PHE A 565 0.22 -23.92 -10.08
CA PHE A 565 -0.93 -24.82 -10.03
C PHE A 565 -2.25 -24.06 -10.23
N SER A 566 -2.36 -22.85 -9.69
CA SER A 566 -3.57 -22.04 -9.86
C SER A 566 -3.80 -21.59 -11.30
N GLU A 567 -2.73 -21.21 -12.01
CA GLU A 567 -2.81 -20.71 -13.39
C GLU A 567 -3.17 -21.85 -14.35
N ALA A 568 -2.63 -23.05 -14.12
CA ALA A 568 -2.97 -24.26 -14.88
C ALA A 568 -4.47 -24.61 -14.79
N LEU A 569 -5.09 -24.36 -13.64
CA LEU A 569 -6.53 -24.59 -13.42
C LEU A 569 -7.41 -23.43 -13.90
N GLY A 570 -6.92 -22.20 -13.78
CA GLY A 570 -7.72 -20.99 -13.95
C GLY A 570 -8.20 -20.74 -15.38
N GLU A 571 -7.33 -20.92 -16.37
CA GLU A 571 -7.68 -20.65 -17.78
C GLU A 571 -8.75 -21.63 -18.33
N PRO A 572 -8.60 -22.96 -18.19
CA PRO A 572 -9.62 -23.91 -18.64
C PRO A 572 -10.95 -23.71 -17.90
N THR A 573 -10.89 -23.45 -16.59
CA THR A 573 -12.08 -23.17 -15.77
C THR A 573 -12.84 -21.97 -16.32
N ARG A 574 -12.15 -20.86 -16.60
CA ARG A 574 -12.77 -19.65 -17.16
C ARG A 574 -13.41 -19.92 -18.53
N ALA A 575 -12.72 -20.63 -19.42
CA ALA A 575 -13.24 -20.95 -20.75
C ALA A 575 -14.50 -21.83 -20.69
N LEU A 576 -14.49 -22.90 -19.89
CA LEU A 576 -15.65 -23.78 -19.72
C LEU A 576 -16.83 -23.05 -19.06
N SER A 577 -16.55 -22.19 -18.09
CA SER A 577 -17.57 -21.41 -17.40
C SER A 577 -18.31 -20.46 -18.33
N TRP A 578 -17.61 -19.85 -19.31
CA TRP A 578 -18.25 -19.03 -20.34
C TRP A 578 -19.29 -19.81 -21.15
N ILE A 579 -18.96 -21.04 -21.56
CA ILE A 579 -19.85 -21.90 -22.33
C ILE A 579 -21.07 -22.28 -21.48
N MET A 580 -20.82 -22.78 -20.26
CA MET A 580 -21.87 -23.23 -19.34
C MET A 580 -22.81 -22.09 -18.96
N PHE A 581 -22.29 -20.95 -18.50
CA PHE A 581 -23.12 -19.87 -17.97
C PHE A 581 -23.91 -19.15 -19.07
N ARG A 582 -23.35 -19.02 -20.28
CA ARG A 582 -24.10 -18.48 -21.42
C ARG A 582 -25.29 -19.36 -21.77
N ARG A 583 -25.11 -20.68 -21.81
CA ARG A 583 -26.19 -21.64 -22.07
C ARG A 583 -27.22 -21.61 -20.94
N GLY A 584 -26.79 -21.68 -19.69
CA GLY A 584 -27.67 -21.64 -18.53
C GLY A 584 -28.49 -20.35 -18.46
N TYR A 585 -27.90 -19.21 -18.81
CA TYR A 585 -28.62 -17.93 -18.86
C TYR A 585 -29.70 -17.91 -19.95
N ALA A 586 -29.43 -18.50 -21.13
CA ALA A 586 -30.41 -18.62 -22.21
C ALA A 586 -31.59 -19.53 -21.83
N GLU A 587 -31.34 -20.60 -21.07
CA GLU A 587 -32.35 -21.57 -20.63
C GLU A 587 -33.14 -21.09 -19.38
N GLY A 588 -32.62 -20.11 -18.64
CA GLY A 588 -33.33 -19.43 -17.56
C GLY A 588 -32.57 -19.42 -16.22
N LYS A 589 -33.07 -18.62 -15.26
CA LYS A 589 -32.38 -18.39 -13.97
C LYS A 589 -32.15 -19.65 -13.14
N GLY A 590 -33.08 -20.62 -13.19
CA GLY A 590 -32.94 -21.90 -12.47
C GLY A 590 -31.75 -22.70 -12.99
N THR A 591 -31.71 -22.93 -14.30
CA THR A 591 -30.63 -23.67 -14.97
C THR A 591 -29.27 -22.98 -14.83
N LEU A 592 -29.22 -21.65 -14.90
CA LEU A 592 -28.00 -20.90 -14.61
C LEU A 592 -27.44 -21.23 -13.22
N ARG A 593 -28.30 -21.24 -12.18
CA ARG A 593 -27.87 -21.55 -10.81
C ARG A 593 -27.36 -22.98 -10.68
N GLU A 594 -27.98 -23.93 -11.36
CA GLU A 594 -27.53 -25.32 -11.38
C GLU A 594 -26.16 -25.47 -12.06
N PHE A 595 -25.93 -24.80 -13.18
CA PHE A 595 -24.65 -24.80 -13.86
C PHE A 595 -23.55 -24.11 -13.05
N VAL A 596 -23.85 -22.99 -12.40
CA VAL A 596 -22.91 -22.32 -11.48
C VAL A 596 -22.57 -23.24 -10.30
N ALA A 597 -23.56 -23.85 -9.65
CA ALA A 597 -23.33 -24.79 -8.54
C ALA A 597 -22.51 -26.01 -8.99
N THR A 598 -22.79 -26.54 -10.17
CA THR A 598 -22.03 -27.65 -10.77
C THR A 598 -20.58 -27.25 -11.04
N ALA A 599 -20.35 -26.07 -11.60
CA ALA A 599 -19.01 -25.54 -11.85
C ALA A 599 -18.22 -25.36 -10.55
N TRP A 600 -18.84 -24.84 -9.49
CA TRP A 600 -18.22 -24.75 -8.15
C TRP A 600 -17.81 -26.11 -7.59
N VAL A 601 -18.70 -27.10 -7.65
CA VAL A 601 -18.40 -28.47 -7.16
C VAL A 601 -17.29 -29.10 -7.98
N ALA A 602 -17.31 -28.98 -9.30
CA ALA A 602 -16.28 -29.52 -10.18
C ALA A 602 -14.91 -28.86 -9.93
N LEU A 603 -14.89 -27.53 -9.81
CA LEU A 603 -13.66 -26.79 -9.53
C LEU A 603 -13.01 -27.24 -8.23
N TYR A 604 -13.79 -27.32 -7.15
CA TYR A 604 -13.26 -27.77 -5.85
C TYR A 604 -12.88 -29.26 -5.88
N ALA A 605 -13.66 -30.13 -6.50
CA ALA A 605 -13.34 -31.55 -6.63
C ALA A 605 -11.99 -31.79 -7.31
N VAL A 606 -11.61 -30.96 -8.30
CA VAL A 606 -10.31 -31.05 -8.97
C VAL A 606 -9.21 -30.34 -8.18
N SER A 607 -9.54 -29.21 -7.55
CA SER A 607 -8.54 -28.34 -6.94
C SER A 607 -8.10 -28.81 -5.56
N PHE A 608 -9.00 -29.41 -4.76
CA PHE A 608 -8.67 -29.92 -3.44
C PHE A 608 -7.48 -30.87 -3.44
N PRO A 609 -7.42 -31.96 -4.23
CA PRO A 609 -6.29 -32.88 -4.19
C PRO A 609 -4.97 -32.18 -4.55
N ILE A 610 -4.99 -31.24 -5.49
CA ILE A 610 -3.78 -30.49 -5.92
C ILE A 610 -3.24 -29.63 -4.76
N PHE A 611 -4.09 -28.78 -4.17
CA PHE A 611 -3.64 -27.89 -3.10
C PHE A 611 -3.48 -28.59 -1.75
N PHE A 612 -4.18 -29.70 -1.49
CA PHE A 612 -3.92 -30.53 -0.30
C PHE A 612 -2.59 -31.27 -0.42
N VAL A 613 -2.20 -31.76 -1.60
CA VAL A 613 -0.85 -32.32 -1.79
C VAL A 613 0.21 -31.26 -1.49
N LEU A 614 0.03 -30.04 -2.00
CA LEU A 614 0.93 -28.92 -1.65
C LEU A 614 0.90 -28.59 -0.15
N LEU A 615 -0.25 -28.69 0.51
CA LEU A 615 -0.38 -28.46 1.94
C LEU A 615 0.39 -29.49 2.77
N LEU A 616 0.24 -30.79 2.44
CA LEU A 616 0.75 -31.92 3.22
C LEU A 616 2.20 -32.27 2.90
N PHE A 617 2.62 -32.12 1.63
CA PHE A 617 3.94 -32.54 1.13
C PHE A 617 4.83 -31.36 0.70
N SER A 618 4.57 -30.14 1.19
CA SER A 618 5.33 -28.95 0.79
C SER A 618 6.84 -29.08 1.01
N GLY A 619 7.26 -29.69 2.12
CA GLY A 619 8.68 -29.91 2.44
C GLY A 619 9.38 -30.69 1.34
N GLU A 620 8.90 -31.90 1.07
CA GLU A 620 9.46 -32.78 0.04
C GLU A 620 9.37 -32.17 -1.36
N ILE A 621 8.28 -31.48 -1.68
CA ILE A 621 8.10 -30.82 -2.98
C ILE A 621 9.13 -29.69 -3.15
N VAL A 622 9.29 -28.84 -2.14
CA VAL A 622 10.26 -27.73 -2.17
C VAL A 622 11.69 -28.26 -2.21
N ASP A 623 12.02 -29.26 -1.37
CA ASP A 623 13.36 -29.81 -1.30
C ASP A 623 13.75 -30.53 -2.60
N LYS A 624 12.80 -31.23 -3.26
CA LYS A 624 13.06 -31.85 -4.56
C LYS A 624 13.12 -30.85 -5.71
N LEU A 625 12.18 -29.91 -5.77
CA LEU A 625 12.10 -28.96 -6.89
C LEU A 625 13.21 -27.90 -6.79
N LEU A 626 13.34 -27.25 -5.64
CA LEU A 626 14.23 -26.10 -5.44
C LEU A 626 15.56 -26.49 -4.74
N GLY A 627 15.55 -27.55 -3.92
CA GLY A 627 16.69 -27.96 -3.09
C GLY A 627 16.50 -27.62 -1.62
N GLU A 628 17.20 -28.33 -0.73
CA GLU A 628 17.07 -28.20 0.74
C GLU A 628 17.30 -26.77 1.26
N ARG A 629 18.10 -25.96 0.57
CA ARG A 629 18.32 -24.55 0.92
C ARG A 629 17.03 -23.71 0.90
N TRP A 630 16.00 -24.17 0.21
CA TRP A 630 14.71 -23.48 0.09
C TRP A 630 13.68 -23.98 1.10
N HIS A 631 14.02 -24.91 2.00
CA HIS A 631 13.11 -25.54 2.93
C HIS A 631 12.29 -24.54 3.78
N ALA A 632 12.86 -23.36 4.09
CA ALA A 632 12.13 -22.27 4.76
C ALA A 632 10.86 -21.80 4.01
N SER A 633 10.77 -22.05 2.70
CA SER A 633 9.59 -21.76 1.88
C SER A 633 8.49 -22.80 2.03
N ALA A 634 8.78 -24.02 2.50
CA ALA A 634 7.83 -25.14 2.56
C ALA A 634 6.59 -24.79 3.38
N LEU A 635 6.78 -24.28 4.60
CA LEU A 635 5.67 -23.86 5.45
C LEU A 635 4.83 -22.74 4.81
N ILE A 636 5.48 -21.82 4.10
CA ILE A 636 4.80 -20.73 3.39
C ILE A 636 3.97 -21.29 2.22
N VAL A 637 4.51 -22.25 1.45
CA VAL A 637 3.77 -22.96 0.39
C VAL A 637 2.53 -23.62 0.95
N SER A 638 2.64 -24.36 2.07
CA SER A 638 1.52 -25.00 2.73
C SER A 638 0.40 -24.02 3.07
N ILE A 639 0.74 -22.88 3.70
CA ILE A 639 -0.23 -21.87 4.09
C ILE A 639 -0.85 -21.19 2.85
N LEU A 640 -0.02 -20.84 1.85
CA LEU A 640 -0.51 -20.19 0.63
C LEU A 640 -1.36 -21.12 -0.25
N ALA A 641 -1.18 -22.45 -0.16
CA ALA A 641 -2.08 -23.41 -0.81
C ALA A 641 -3.51 -23.31 -0.26
N VAL A 642 -3.66 -23.09 1.06
CA VAL A 642 -4.97 -22.83 1.69
C VAL A 642 -5.56 -21.51 1.21
N LYS A 643 -4.75 -20.44 1.20
CA LYS A 643 -5.14 -19.14 0.61
C LYS A 643 -5.67 -19.33 -0.82
N GLN A 644 -5.00 -20.14 -1.64
CA GLN A 644 -5.39 -20.31 -3.03
C GLN A 644 -6.76 -21.00 -3.17
N LEU A 645 -7.05 -22.04 -2.38
CA LEU A 645 -8.36 -22.70 -2.34
C LEU A 645 -9.52 -21.71 -2.06
N LEU A 646 -9.28 -20.69 -1.23
CA LEU A 646 -10.26 -19.66 -0.91
C LEU A 646 -10.51 -18.68 -2.07
N LEU A 647 -9.52 -18.48 -2.95
CA LEU A 647 -9.61 -17.53 -4.07
C LEU A 647 -10.15 -18.15 -5.36
N LEU A 648 -10.13 -19.48 -5.51
CA LEU A 648 -10.56 -20.22 -6.71
C LEU A 648 -11.91 -19.77 -7.29
N PRO A 649 -12.97 -19.54 -6.49
CA PRO A 649 -14.26 -19.17 -7.06
C PRO A 649 -14.27 -17.83 -7.79
N GLY A 650 -13.23 -17.00 -7.58
CA GLY A 650 -13.00 -15.78 -8.33
C GLY A 650 -12.87 -16.01 -9.84
N TYR A 651 -12.51 -17.21 -10.29
CA TYR A 651 -12.47 -17.57 -11.72
C TYR A 651 -13.82 -17.46 -12.41
N PHE A 652 -14.93 -17.61 -11.68
CA PHE A 652 -16.27 -17.49 -12.24
C PHE A 652 -16.77 -16.05 -12.36
N ASN A 653 -16.12 -15.09 -11.68
CA ASN A 653 -16.60 -13.71 -11.60
C ASN A 653 -16.75 -13.07 -12.98
N GLU A 654 -15.75 -13.22 -13.85
CA GLU A 654 -15.81 -12.60 -15.17
C GLU A 654 -16.86 -13.24 -16.09
N PRO A 655 -16.90 -14.57 -16.32
CA PRO A 655 -17.94 -15.20 -17.11
C PRO A 655 -19.35 -14.94 -16.59
N LEU A 656 -19.57 -15.12 -15.27
CA LEU A 656 -20.90 -15.02 -14.69
C LEU A 656 -21.43 -13.59 -14.74
N LEU A 657 -20.64 -12.62 -14.26
CA LEU A 657 -21.09 -11.22 -14.16
C LEU A 657 -21.24 -10.56 -15.53
N SER A 658 -20.52 -11.05 -16.54
CA SER A 658 -20.67 -10.57 -17.91
C SER A 658 -21.99 -11.05 -18.51
N VAL A 659 -22.32 -12.34 -18.38
CA VAL A 659 -23.58 -12.90 -18.87
C VAL A 659 -24.79 -12.30 -18.13
N THR A 660 -24.67 -12.00 -16.84
CA THR A 660 -25.73 -11.35 -16.06
C THR A 660 -25.77 -9.82 -16.19
N GLY A 661 -24.83 -9.19 -16.90
CA GLY A 661 -24.78 -7.73 -17.09
C GLY A 661 -24.36 -6.92 -15.85
N THR A 662 -23.75 -7.55 -14.84
CA THR A 662 -23.38 -6.91 -13.56
C THR A 662 -21.88 -6.70 -13.37
N ILE A 663 -21.09 -6.80 -14.45
CA ILE A 663 -19.61 -6.76 -14.42
C ILE A 663 -19.04 -5.49 -13.76
N ALA A 664 -19.73 -4.35 -13.87
CA ALA A 664 -19.31 -3.08 -13.26
C ALA A 664 -19.16 -3.17 -11.73
N LYS A 665 -19.91 -4.06 -11.06
CA LYS A 665 -19.80 -4.29 -9.60
C LYS A 665 -18.46 -4.91 -9.20
N ARG A 666 -17.80 -5.65 -10.11
CA ARG A 666 -16.53 -6.33 -9.87
C ARG A 666 -15.42 -5.36 -9.48
N LEU A 667 -15.30 -4.23 -10.18
CA LEU A 667 -14.21 -3.27 -9.98
C LEU A 667 -14.16 -2.75 -8.54
N LYS A 668 -15.30 -2.37 -7.97
CA LYS A 668 -15.40 -1.86 -6.58
C LYS A 668 -14.93 -2.91 -5.57
N ILE A 669 -15.29 -4.17 -5.78
CA ILE A 669 -14.91 -5.27 -4.90
C ILE A 669 -13.42 -5.59 -5.06
N THR A 670 -12.89 -5.60 -6.29
CA THR A 670 -11.46 -5.79 -6.54
C THR A 670 -10.64 -4.73 -5.84
N ILE A 671 -10.99 -3.45 -5.95
CA ILE A 671 -10.28 -2.35 -5.28
C ILE A 671 -10.28 -2.56 -3.76
N ARG A 672 -11.44 -2.92 -3.18
CA ARG A 672 -11.55 -3.18 -1.74
C ARG A 672 -10.70 -4.37 -1.31
N ASN A 673 -10.71 -5.47 -2.07
CA ASN A 673 -9.94 -6.67 -1.75
C ASN A 673 -8.43 -6.41 -1.86
N VAL A 674 -7.99 -5.66 -2.88
CA VAL A 674 -6.58 -5.24 -3.01
C VAL A 674 -6.19 -4.28 -1.89
N ALA A 675 -7.02 -3.32 -1.52
CA ALA A 675 -6.74 -2.41 -0.41
C ALA A 675 -6.60 -3.16 0.92
N LEU A 676 -7.47 -4.14 1.18
CA LEU A 676 -7.37 -5.03 2.35
C LEU A 676 -6.11 -5.91 2.30
N LEU A 677 -5.78 -6.46 1.13
CA LEU A 677 -4.56 -7.25 0.94
C LEU A 677 -3.32 -6.42 1.24
N VAL A 678 -3.20 -5.23 0.65
CA VAL A 678 -2.07 -4.32 0.89
C VAL A 678 -2.03 -3.91 2.36
N GLY A 679 -3.15 -3.48 2.93
CA GLY A 679 -3.23 -3.06 4.34
C GLY A 679 -2.82 -4.17 5.31
N ALA A 680 -3.37 -5.38 5.14
CA ALA A 680 -2.98 -6.54 5.95
C ALA A 680 -1.52 -6.92 5.72
N THR A 681 -1.02 -6.83 4.49
CA THR A 681 0.36 -7.16 4.17
C THR A 681 1.35 -6.27 4.92
N PHE A 682 1.16 -4.96 4.89
CA PHE A 682 2.03 -4.03 5.62
C PHE A 682 1.83 -4.07 7.14
N ALA A 683 0.65 -4.49 7.62
CA ALA A 683 0.39 -4.67 9.05
C ALA A 683 1.05 -5.93 9.64
N PHE A 684 1.09 -7.03 8.89
CA PHE A 684 1.57 -8.34 9.38
C PHE A 684 2.98 -8.70 8.92
N ALA A 685 3.51 -8.09 7.84
CA ALA A 685 4.88 -8.33 7.40
C ALA A 685 5.95 -8.10 8.49
N PRO A 686 5.83 -7.13 9.42
CA PRO A 686 6.78 -6.98 10.54
C PRO A 686 6.82 -8.17 11.51
N LEU A 687 5.78 -9.02 11.52
CA LEU A 687 5.69 -10.20 12.38
C LEU A 687 6.35 -11.46 11.76
N GLY A 688 6.85 -11.36 10.53
CA GLY A 688 7.52 -12.44 9.82
C GLY A 688 6.72 -13.00 8.63
N PRO A 689 7.39 -13.71 7.71
CA PRO A 689 6.78 -14.20 6.47
C PRO A 689 5.66 -15.23 6.70
N VAL A 690 5.78 -16.07 7.74
CA VAL A 690 4.74 -17.05 8.10
C VAL A 690 3.47 -16.37 8.58
N MET A 691 3.59 -15.37 9.47
CA MET A 691 2.45 -14.59 9.96
C MET A 691 1.77 -13.80 8.84
N LEU A 692 2.55 -13.29 7.88
CA LEU A 692 2.01 -12.67 6.69
C LEU A 692 1.19 -13.67 5.85
N ALA A 693 1.69 -14.88 5.62
CA ALA A 693 0.97 -15.90 4.86
C ALA A 693 -0.36 -16.28 5.54
N ILE A 694 -0.38 -16.40 6.87
CA ILE A 694 -1.61 -16.63 7.65
C ILE A 694 -2.58 -15.46 7.50
N ALA A 695 -2.09 -14.22 7.62
CA ALA A 695 -2.91 -13.03 7.42
C ALA A 695 -3.53 -12.98 6.01
N GLN A 696 -2.79 -13.43 4.98
CA GLN A 696 -3.32 -13.54 3.62
C GLN A 696 -4.40 -14.61 3.48
N CYS A 697 -4.37 -15.69 4.26
CA CYS A 697 -5.51 -16.62 4.32
C CYS A 697 -6.76 -15.92 4.87
N GLY A 698 -6.62 -15.05 5.87
CA GLY A 698 -7.70 -14.22 6.38
C GLY A 698 -8.25 -13.25 5.32
N VAL A 699 -7.38 -12.57 4.57
CA VAL A 699 -7.78 -11.73 3.43
C VAL A 699 -8.46 -12.54 2.34
N ALA A 700 -7.97 -13.75 2.05
CA ALA A 700 -8.57 -14.63 1.07
C ALA A 700 -9.95 -15.17 1.51
N ALA A 701 -10.16 -15.41 2.81
CA ALA A 701 -11.47 -15.75 3.37
C ALA A 701 -12.47 -14.60 3.20
N TYR A 702 -12.03 -13.35 3.43
CA TYR A 702 -12.83 -12.18 3.09
C TYR A 702 -13.09 -12.08 1.57
N GLY A 703 -12.08 -12.38 0.75
CA GLY A 703 -12.18 -12.46 -0.71
C GLY A 703 -13.25 -13.46 -1.15
N LEU A 704 -13.29 -14.66 -0.55
CA LEU A 704 -14.31 -15.68 -0.78
C LEU A 704 -15.70 -15.16 -0.41
N TRP A 705 -15.85 -14.59 0.79
CA TRP A 705 -17.13 -14.00 1.23
C TRP A 705 -17.63 -12.94 0.24
N SER A 706 -16.74 -12.03 -0.19
CA SER A 706 -17.09 -10.97 -1.15
C SER A 706 -17.45 -11.53 -2.54
N THR A 707 -16.81 -12.63 -2.95
CA THR A 707 -17.07 -13.32 -4.21
C THR A 707 -18.40 -14.05 -4.18
N VAL A 708 -18.69 -14.78 -3.11
CA VAL A 708 -19.99 -15.45 -2.89
C VAL A 708 -21.12 -14.42 -2.91
N GLY A 709 -20.97 -13.30 -2.19
CA GLY A 709 -21.95 -12.21 -2.19
C GLY A 709 -22.17 -11.64 -3.59
N LEU A 710 -21.09 -11.38 -4.33
CA LEU A 710 -21.17 -10.85 -5.69
C LEU A 710 -21.89 -11.79 -6.68
N GLN A 711 -21.60 -13.09 -6.61
CA GLN A 711 -22.22 -14.10 -7.48
C GLN A 711 -23.67 -14.43 -7.06
N HIS A 712 -23.99 -14.29 -5.77
CA HIS A 712 -25.36 -14.40 -5.29
C HIS A 712 -26.20 -13.20 -5.74
N ASP A 713 -25.67 -11.97 -5.61
CA ASP A 713 -26.34 -10.73 -5.99
C ASP A 713 -26.56 -10.58 -7.50
N SER A 714 -25.76 -11.27 -8.32
CA SER A 714 -26.00 -11.37 -9.76
C SER A 714 -27.12 -12.34 -10.12
N GLY A 715 -27.67 -13.06 -9.14
CA GLY A 715 -28.70 -14.08 -9.32
C GLY A 715 -28.17 -15.44 -9.78
N GLY A 716 -26.85 -15.57 -9.98
CA GLY A 716 -26.21 -16.74 -10.53
C GLY A 716 -25.87 -17.85 -9.53
N LEU A 717 -25.66 -17.53 -8.25
CA LEU A 717 -25.29 -18.50 -7.21
C LEU A 717 -26.36 -18.60 -6.13
N GLU A 718 -26.81 -19.82 -5.82
CA GLU A 718 -27.54 -20.12 -4.59
C GLU A 718 -26.58 -20.69 -3.56
N ALA A 719 -26.15 -19.86 -2.60
CA ALA A 719 -25.05 -20.19 -1.69
C ALA A 719 -25.34 -21.40 -0.80
N LYS A 720 -26.58 -21.52 -0.28
CA LYS A 720 -26.97 -22.61 0.64
C LYS A 720 -26.94 -23.98 -0.04
N SER A 721 -27.52 -24.09 -1.24
CA SER A 721 -27.57 -25.35 -2.00
C SER A 721 -26.18 -25.76 -2.48
N THR A 722 -25.39 -24.79 -2.96
CA THR A 722 -24.00 -25.03 -3.39
C THR A 722 -23.11 -25.47 -2.23
N ALA A 723 -23.18 -24.80 -1.07
CA ALA A 723 -22.43 -25.19 0.12
C ALA A 723 -22.80 -26.60 0.60
N ARG A 724 -24.10 -26.94 0.58
CA ARG A 724 -24.57 -28.29 0.90
C ARG A 724 -24.00 -29.33 -0.09
N ALA A 725 -23.98 -29.02 -1.38
CA ALA A 725 -23.42 -29.92 -2.40
C ALA A 725 -21.91 -30.15 -2.18
N LEU A 726 -21.14 -29.10 -1.89
CA LEU A 726 -19.71 -29.22 -1.56
C LEU A 726 -19.49 -30.05 -0.28
N LEU A 727 -20.26 -29.77 0.76
CA LEU A 727 -20.18 -30.48 2.05
C LEU A 727 -20.43 -31.98 1.92
N HIS A 728 -21.36 -32.40 1.05
CA HIS A 728 -21.70 -33.82 0.92
C HIS A 728 -20.88 -34.55 -0.14
N ARG A 729 -20.36 -33.85 -1.16
CA ARG A 729 -19.62 -34.48 -2.26
C ARG A 729 -18.11 -34.41 -2.08
N VAL A 730 -17.58 -33.26 -1.67
CA VAL A 730 -16.13 -32.98 -1.72
C VAL A 730 -15.47 -33.11 -0.34
N VAL A 731 -16.09 -32.54 0.70
CA VAL A 731 -15.51 -32.52 2.06
C VAL A 731 -15.19 -33.92 2.61
N PRO A 732 -16.03 -34.96 2.47
CA PRO A 732 -15.70 -36.30 2.96
C PRO A 732 -14.45 -36.87 2.30
N ALA A 733 -14.27 -36.64 0.99
CA ALA A 733 -13.10 -37.10 0.26
C ALA A 733 -11.82 -36.42 0.76
N VAL A 734 -11.88 -35.11 1.08
CA VAL A 734 -10.77 -34.37 1.69
C VAL A 734 -10.40 -34.94 3.07
N PHE A 735 -11.40 -35.27 3.90
CA PHE A 735 -11.15 -35.92 5.19
C PHE A 735 -10.52 -37.31 5.03
N CYS A 736 -10.99 -38.13 4.09
CA CYS A 736 -10.39 -39.43 3.79
C CYS A 736 -8.92 -39.29 3.34
N MET A 737 -8.63 -38.28 2.50
CA MET A 737 -7.26 -37.98 2.06
C MET A 737 -6.35 -37.60 3.23
N ALA A 738 -6.80 -36.72 4.12
CA ALA A 738 -6.04 -36.32 5.31
C ALA A 738 -5.84 -37.50 6.28
N ALA A 739 -6.87 -38.32 6.50
CA ALA A 739 -6.78 -39.50 7.34
C ALA A 739 -5.80 -40.54 6.76
N ALA A 740 -5.80 -40.74 5.43
CA ALA A 740 -4.86 -41.62 4.75
C ALA A 740 -3.40 -41.16 4.92
N PHE A 741 -3.14 -39.85 4.85
CA PHE A 741 -1.83 -39.28 5.12
C PHE A 741 -1.38 -39.52 6.56
N ILE A 742 -2.22 -39.22 7.55
CA ILE A 742 -1.91 -39.43 8.97
C ILE A 742 -1.65 -40.91 9.25
N TRP A 743 -2.56 -41.79 8.82
CA TRP A 743 -2.41 -43.24 8.98
C TRP A 743 -1.10 -43.73 8.37
N ARG A 744 -0.75 -43.27 7.18
CA ARG A 744 0.50 -43.62 6.50
C ARG A 744 1.73 -43.18 7.30
N SER A 745 1.71 -41.98 7.87
CA SER A 745 2.82 -41.42 8.65
C SER A 745 3.04 -42.13 9.99
N GLU A 746 1.98 -42.65 10.61
CA GLU A 746 2.04 -43.35 11.90
C GLU A 746 2.25 -44.87 11.75
N ALA A 747 1.69 -45.49 10.72
CA ALA A 747 1.70 -46.95 10.55
C ALA A 747 3.03 -47.52 10.05
N LEU A 748 3.95 -46.69 9.53
CA LEU A 748 5.21 -47.19 8.99
C LEU A 748 6.40 -46.99 9.94
N PRO A 749 7.20 -48.04 10.22
CA PRO A 749 8.43 -47.92 11.00
C PRO A 749 9.40 -46.90 10.38
N GLN A 750 10.03 -46.05 11.20
CA GLN A 750 11.00 -45.02 10.78
C GLN A 750 12.15 -45.56 9.92
N SER A 751 12.47 -46.86 9.99
CA SER A 751 13.49 -47.52 9.17
C SER A 751 13.09 -47.72 7.70
N LEU A 752 11.79 -47.79 7.38
CA LEU A 752 11.26 -47.95 6.03
C LEU A 752 10.86 -46.60 5.40
N GLN A 753 10.71 -45.54 6.20
CA GLN A 753 10.28 -44.21 5.76
C GLN A 753 11.24 -43.53 4.75
N PRO A 754 12.59 -43.59 4.88
CA PRO A 754 13.50 -42.96 3.90
C PRO A 754 13.51 -43.66 2.54
N SER A 755 13.05 -44.92 2.48
CA SER A 755 13.12 -45.78 1.29
C SER A 755 11.88 -45.70 0.39
N LEU A 756 10.82 -45.03 0.85
CA LEU A 756 9.58 -44.91 0.09
C LEU A 756 9.60 -43.64 -0.75
N ASN A 757 9.40 -43.82 -2.05
CA ASN A 757 9.39 -42.74 -3.01
C ASN A 757 8.19 -41.81 -2.71
N PRO A 758 8.41 -40.52 -2.41
CA PRO A 758 7.32 -39.59 -2.10
C PRO A 758 6.24 -39.45 -3.18
N VAL A 759 6.59 -39.81 -4.42
CA VAL A 759 5.63 -39.91 -5.52
C VAL A 759 4.56 -40.98 -5.24
N LEU A 760 4.94 -42.10 -4.63
CA LEU A 760 4.01 -43.16 -4.26
C LEU A 760 3.07 -42.73 -3.13
N ASP A 761 3.56 -41.96 -2.16
CA ASP A 761 2.72 -41.46 -1.06
C ASP A 761 1.71 -40.43 -1.56
N ILE A 762 2.14 -39.51 -2.44
CA ILE A 762 1.23 -38.60 -3.15
C ILE A 762 0.19 -39.38 -3.97
N ALA A 763 0.63 -40.38 -4.74
CA ALA A 763 -0.27 -41.21 -5.55
C ALA A 763 -1.30 -41.95 -4.68
N PHE A 764 -0.89 -42.48 -3.53
CA PHE A 764 -1.75 -43.18 -2.59
C PHE A 764 -2.84 -42.25 -2.02
N VAL A 765 -2.49 -41.08 -1.48
CA VAL A 765 -3.49 -40.16 -0.91
C VAL A 765 -4.43 -39.60 -1.97
N VAL A 766 -3.94 -39.36 -3.19
CA VAL A 766 -4.77 -38.93 -4.32
C VAL A 766 -5.72 -40.04 -4.76
N LEU A 767 -5.28 -41.30 -4.78
CA LEU A 767 -6.14 -42.44 -5.07
C LEU A 767 -7.27 -42.58 -4.04
N VAL A 768 -6.95 -42.50 -2.75
CA VAL A 768 -7.95 -42.52 -1.67
C VAL A 768 -8.96 -41.39 -1.82
N TYR A 769 -8.48 -40.17 -2.13
CA TYR A 769 -9.34 -39.03 -2.43
C TYR A 769 -10.29 -39.32 -3.60
N SER A 770 -9.78 -39.82 -4.73
CA SER A 770 -10.57 -40.09 -5.93
C SER A 770 -11.66 -41.14 -5.69
N VAL A 771 -11.33 -42.22 -4.97
CA VAL A 771 -12.30 -43.26 -4.59
C VAL A 771 -13.37 -42.69 -3.66
N ALA A 772 -12.97 -41.96 -2.62
CA ALA A 772 -13.90 -41.35 -1.67
C ALA A 772 -14.81 -40.32 -2.34
N LEU A 773 -14.30 -39.53 -3.29
CA LEU A 773 -15.07 -38.57 -4.07
C LEU A 773 -16.12 -39.27 -4.95
N ALA A 774 -15.74 -40.36 -5.62
CA ALA A 774 -16.66 -41.14 -6.45
C ALA A 774 -17.81 -41.75 -5.61
N LEU A 775 -17.47 -42.31 -4.43
CA LEU A 775 -18.45 -42.85 -3.48
C LEU A 775 -19.38 -41.75 -2.94
N ALA A 776 -18.83 -40.63 -2.49
CA ALA A 776 -19.61 -39.50 -1.98
C ALA A 776 -20.57 -38.94 -3.03
N HIS A 777 -20.13 -38.86 -4.29
CA HIS A 777 -20.97 -38.44 -5.42
C HIS A 777 -22.09 -39.44 -5.72
N ALA A 778 -21.80 -40.74 -5.70
CA ALA A 778 -22.81 -41.79 -5.88
C ALA A 778 -23.89 -41.74 -4.79
N VAL A 779 -23.49 -41.64 -3.51
CA VAL A 779 -24.40 -41.50 -2.37
C VAL A 779 -25.25 -40.24 -2.49
N TYR A 780 -24.66 -39.12 -2.90
CA TYR A 780 -25.39 -37.87 -3.11
C TYR A 780 -26.48 -38.01 -4.18
N ARG A 781 -26.17 -38.64 -5.33
CA ARG A 781 -27.16 -38.87 -6.39
C ARG A 781 -28.31 -39.77 -5.92
N LEU A 782 -28.00 -40.84 -5.18
CA LEU A 782 -29.02 -41.73 -4.61
C LEU A 782 -29.97 -40.99 -3.65
N ARG A 783 -29.46 -40.02 -2.87
CA ARG A 783 -30.28 -39.20 -1.96
C ARG A 783 -31.19 -38.22 -2.70
N GLN A 784 -30.77 -37.68 -3.85
CA GLN A 784 -31.63 -36.79 -4.65
C GLN A 784 -32.69 -37.53 -5.47
N ASN A 785 -32.43 -38.78 -5.86
CA ASN A 785 -33.38 -39.61 -6.60
C ASN A 785 -34.41 -40.33 -5.71
N LYS A 786 -34.41 -40.14 -4.38
CA LYS A 786 -35.49 -40.67 -3.54
C LYS A 786 -36.79 -39.88 -3.82
N PRO A 787 -37.88 -40.52 -4.29
CA PRO A 787 -39.14 -39.83 -4.48
C PRO A 787 -39.64 -39.26 -3.14
N ASN A 788 -40.14 -38.02 -3.15
CA ASN A 788 -40.80 -37.41 -2.00
C ASN A 788 -42.08 -38.22 -1.68
N VAL A 789 -41.97 -39.19 -0.76
CA VAL A 789 -43.11 -40.03 -0.33
C VAL A 789 -44.19 -39.23 0.44
N THR A 790 -43.96 -37.95 0.74
CA THR A 790 -44.90 -37.11 1.50
C THR A 790 -45.94 -36.34 0.68
N ALA A 791 -46.02 -36.50 -0.65
CA ALA A 791 -47.05 -35.86 -1.49
C ALA A 791 -48.23 -36.78 -1.88
N SER A 792 -48.42 -37.92 -1.21
CA SER A 792 -49.55 -38.84 -1.46
C SER A 792 -50.48 -39.00 -0.24
N ARG A 793 -51.08 -37.91 0.23
CA ARG A 793 -52.29 -38.00 1.09
C ARG A 793 -53.31 -36.94 0.71
N ARG A 794 -54.20 -37.34 -0.20
CA ARG A 794 -55.67 -37.14 -0.24
C ARG A 794 -56.16 -36.91 -1.68
N PRO A 795 -56.84 -37.89 -2.28
CA PRO A 795 -57.96 -37.64 -3.16
C PRO A 795 -59.21 -38.19 -2.47
N ASP A 796 -59.99 -37.33 -1.82
CA ASP A 796 -61.41 -37.61 -1.61
C ASP A 796 -62.16 -36.32 -1.24
N GLN A 797 -63.30 -36.15 -1.91
CA GLN A 797 -64.36 -35.15 -1.74
C GLN A 797 -64.10 -33.73 -2.28
N GLN A 798 -64.57 -33.46 -3.51
CA GLN A 798 -65.84 -32.77 -3.72
C GLN A 798 -66.19 -32.70 -5.21
N ILE A 799 -67.18 -33.51 -5.60
CA ILE A 799 -67.99 -33.34 -6.81
C ILE A 799 -69.24 -32.55 -6.40
N GLY A 800 -69.54 -31.47 -7.13
CA GLY A 800 -70.92 -31.09 -7.50
C GLY A 800 -71.69 -30.10 -6.61
N ARG A 801 -71.90 -28.89 -7.15
CA ARG A 801 -73.16 -28.11 -7.25
C ARG A 801 -72.79 -26.79 -7.98
N VAL A 802 -73.09 -26.61 -9.26
CA VAL A 802 -74.39 -26.14 -9.84
C VAL A 802 -75.04 -25.03 -9.01
N SER A 803 -74.73 -23.79 -9.37
CA SER A 803 -75.67 -22.73 -9.78
C SER A 803 -74.90 -21.42 -9.94
#